data_AF-A0A8J5LT89-F1
#
_entry.id   AF-A0A8J5LT89-F1
#
_cell.length_a   1.000
_cell.length_b   1.000
_cell.length_c   1.000
_cell.angle_alpha   90.00
_cell.angle_beta   90.00
_cell.angle_gamma   90.00
#
_symmetry.space_group_name_H-M   'P 1'
#
loop_
_entity.id
_entity.type
_entity.pdbx_description
1 polymer ?
#
loop_
_entity_poly.entity_id
_entity_poly.type
_entity_poly.pdbx_seq_one_letter_code
_entity_poly.pdbx_strand_id
1 'polypeptide(L)'
;MRNKTDPDQELWRWWDPTRRFPNGRREMECEACVRPPDTNHSKPNRTAPIPPTATRLCHRRPCAPLAWSPGCYCESMMCVEGASSGALCLVFMLFFVPHCLSQKLEANLSALLTIDASPQSNHMIPETLFGIFFEEINHAGAGGIWAELVSNRGKLNTHPEISEENVTTLVDLAIGFEAGGPSTPSNIDPWAIIGNESSIYVSTERTSCFTRNEVALKMEVLCGEGESVACPDGVGIYNPGFWGMNIEEKKVYNLILYLRSPDSIDISVSLTSSDGLLKLASTNIVADASDVSNWTRVELQLEAIATDRTARLQLTTTKKGIIWFDQVSLIPLDTYKGHGFRKELISMVENLKPRFIRFPGGCFVEGEWLRNAFRWRETIGPWEERPGHFGDVWMYWTDDGLGYLEFLQVFVVVMVCCSFLRTLVQPPYGYSTMELAIRIKWILPAFLLLCRHDVLDSIEFARGSPDSKWGSVRAEMGHPEPFQLEYVAVGNEDCWKKNYRGQSTTAVEEMTGENAEVDLPNWDESLWIAHRASIILGKATTISHIHAGMTWNYLKFYYAIKAVYPDIKIISNCDGSSSPLDHPADFYDYHVYTSAGNLFKRNNQFDRTSRTGPKAFVSEYAVTGSDAGKGSLLASLGEAAFLIGVERNSDVVSMASYAPLFVNTNDRRWNPDAIVFDSWQQYGTPSYWMQYFFRESSGATFHPSKVQTNSSSLVASAITWQDPADNQNYLRIKVVNFGKDSVSLKISINGLESAINSFGSTTILTSDNLMDENSFALPNKVVPVSSVLPNAGTAMDVVIAPQSLTSFDLPLAAAEFRSAI
;
A
#
# COMPACT_ATOMS: atom_id res chain seq x y z
N MET A 1 -26.17 36.78 -2.23
CA MET A 1 -26.71 36.20 -3.49
C MET A 1 -25.90 36.66 -4.69
N ARG A 2 -24.97 35.82 -5.13
CA ARG A 2 -24.49 35.60 -6.51
C ARG A 2 -23.55 34.42 -6.37
N ASN A 3 -23.98 33.23 -6.79
CA ASN A 3 -23.14 32.03 -6.66
C ASN A 3 -21.90 32.22 -7.52
N LYS A 4 -20.72 32.31 -6.87
CA LYS A 4 -19.49 31.87 -7.51
C LYS A 4 -19.46 30.36 -7.33
N THR A 5 -19.51 29.64 -8.45
CA THR A 5 -19.17 28.23 -8.49
C THR A 5 -17.70 28.06 -8.09
N ASP A 6 -17.45 26.95 -7.42
CA ASP A 6 -16.13 26.51 -7.00
C ASP A 6 -15.23 26.26 -8.24
N PRO A 7 -14.03 26.87 -8.36
CA PRO A 7 -13.13 26.62 -9.47
C PRO A 7 -12.71 25.16 -9.61
N ASP A 8 -12.67 24.41 -8.50
CA ASP A 8 -12.15 23.04 -8.47
C ASP A 8 -13.09 22.01 -9.12
N GLN A 9 -14.32 22.40 -9.51
CA GLN A 9 -15.25 21.53 -10.25
C GLN A 9 -15.08 21.52 -11.77
N GLU A 10 -14.39 22.49 -12.38
CA GLU A 10 -14.27 22.54 -13.86
C GLU A 10 -13.07 21.76 -14.45
N LEU A 11 -12.11 21.33 -13.62
CA LEU A 11 -10.90 20.60 -14.08
C LEU A 11 -11.14 19.12 -14.44
N TRP A 12 -12.24 18.50 -14.01
CA TRP A 12 -12.38 17.03 -13.95
C TRP A 12 -13.37 16.42 -14.96
N ARG A 13 -13.58 17.04 -16.13
CA ARG A 13 -14.56 16.59 -17.14
C ARG A 13 -14.04 15.61 -18.20
N TRP A 14 -12.80 15.14 -18.10
CA TRP A 14 -12.10 14.46 -19.19
C TRP A 14 -11.39 13.16 -18.78
N TRP A 15 -12.03 12.32 -17.96
CA TRP A 15 -11.76 10.89 -18.02
C TRP A 15 -13.06 10.08 -18.14
N ASP A 16 -13.00 9.08 -19.01
CA ASP A 16 -14.08 8.15 -19.32
C ASP A 16 -13.36 6.89 -19.81
N PRO A 17 -13.29 5.81 -19.02
CA PRO A 17 -12.58 4.59 -19.40
C PRO A 17 -13.20 3.87 -20.61
N THR A 18 -14.35 4.35 -21.14
CA THR A 18 -14.97 3.86 -22.38
C THR A 18 -14.58 4.66 -23.64
N ARG A 19 -13.80 5.76 -23.52
CA ARG A 19 -13.41 6.58 -24.68
C ARG A 19 -12.30 5.95 -25.52
N ARG A 20 -12.67 5.62 -26.76
CA ARG A 20 -11.74 5.22 -27.82
C ARG A 20 -10.63 6.25 -28.04
N PHE A 21 -9.38 5.78 -28.10
CA PHE A 21 -8.29 6.52 -28.71
C PHE A 21 -8.64 6.91 -30.16
N PRO A 22 -8.31 8.13 -30.63
CA PRO A 22 -8.52 8.50 -32.02
C PRO A 22 -7.62 7.66 -32.95
N ASN A 23 -8.21 6.93 -33.89
CA ASN A 23 -7.50 6.04 -34.82
C ASN A 23 -6.39 6.75 -35.64
N GLY A 24 -5.15 6.68 -35.16
CA GLY A 24 -3.97 6.77 -36.00
C GLY A 24 -3.87 5.51 -36.86
N ARG A 25 -4.44 5.54 -38.07
CA ARG A 25 -4.59 4.34 -38.92
C ARG A 25 -3.27 3.60 -39.15
N ARG A 26 -3.18 2.40 -38.57
CA ARG A 26 -2.91 1.19 -39.35
C ARG A 26 -3.94 0.16 -38.96
N GLU A 27 -4.72 -0.29 -39.93
CA GLU A 27 -5.39 -1.58 -39.82
C GLU A 27 -4.28 -2.63 -39.77
N MET A 28 -4.04 -3.20 -38.58
CA MET A 28 -3.29 -4.46 -38.50
C MET A 28 -4.30 -5.58 -38.78
N GLU A 29 -4.45 -5.93 -40.05
CA GLU A 29 -4.87 -7.28 -40.40
C GLU A 29 -3.85 -8.24 -39.80
N CYS A 30 -4.30 -9.21 -39.01
CA CYS A 30 -3.44 -10.28 -38.49
C CYS A 30 -3.00 -11.18 -39.66
N GLU A 31 -1.85 -10.87 -40.28
CA GLU A 31 -1.27 -11.73 -41.32
C GLU A 31 -0.97 -13.12 -40.74
N ALA A 32 -1.51 -14.15 -41.39
CA ALA A 32 -1.46 -15.53 -40.91
C ALA A 32 -0.04 -16.12 -41.01
N CYS A 33 0.52 -16.53 -39.87
CA CYS A 33 1.74 -17.33 -39.80
C CYS A 33 1.54 -18.78 -40.29
N VAL A 34 1.45 -18.96 -41.61
CA VAL A 34 1.48 -20.28 -42.25
C VAL A 34 2.92 -20.82 -42.25
N ARG A 35 3.19 -21.85 -41.44
CA ARG A 35 4.43 -22.64 -41.57
C ARG A 35 4.25 -23.73 -42.65
N PRO A 36 5.17 -23.86 -43.63
CA PRO A 36 5.19 -25.02 -44.52
C PRO A 36 5.78 -26.26 -43.81
N PRO A 37 5.41 -27.49 -44.23
CA PRO A 37 5.89 -28.75 -43.65
C PRO A 37 7.19 -29.28 -44.32
N ASP A 38 7.56 -30.53 -43.96
CA ASP A 38 8.60 -31.41 -44.53
C ASP A 38 10.05 -31.27 -43.98
N THR A 39 10.86 -32.34 -43.81
CA THR A 39 10.64 -33.80 -44.01
C THR A 39 11.56 -34.70 -43.14
N ASN A 40 11.25 -36.00 -43.12
CA ASN A 40 11.97 -37.11 -42.47
C ASN A 40 13.48 -37.26 -42.79
N HIS A 41 14.23 -37.88 -41.86
CA HIS A 41 15.12 -39.01 -42.18
C HIS A 41 15.29 -39.99 -41.00
N SER A 42 15.64 -41.25 -41.29
CA SER A 42 15.32 -42.41 -40.43
C SER A 42 16.45 -43.45 -40.24
N LYS A 43 16.76 -43.77 -38.97
CA LYS A 43 17.26 -45.09 -38.45
C LYS A 43 18.65 -45.58 -38.96
N PRO A 44 19.30 -46.66 -38.41
CA PRO A 44 18.76 -47.73 -37.53
C PRO A 44 19.60 -48.28 -36.33
N ASN A 45 18.87 -48.96 -35.42
CA ASN A 45 19.14 -50.05 -34.46
C ASN A 45 20.54 -50.71 -34.29
N ARG A 46 20.88 -51.04 -33.02
CA ARG A 46 21.06 -52.39 -32.38
C ARG A 46 21.69 -52.20 -30.96
N THR A 47 21.54 -53.03 -29.91
CA THR A 47 21.04 -54.41 -29.69
C THR A 47 20.59 -54.61 -28.22
N ALA A 48 19.83 -55.66 -27.90
CA ALA A 48 19.44 -56.12 -26.53
C ALA A 48 19.95 -57.58 -26.30
N PRO A 49 19.47 -58.48 -25.38
CA PRO A 49 18.50 -58.38 -24.24
C PRO A 49 18.82 -59.26 -22.96
N ILE A 50 17.80 -59.45 -22.09
CA ILE A 50 17.48 -60.60 -21.13
C ILE A 50 18.12 -60.73 -19.69
N PRO A 51 17.45 -61.39 -18.69
CA PRO A 51 17.34 -60.92 -17.27
C PRO A 51 17.49 -62.09 -16.21
N PRO A 52 16.55 -62.40 -15.26
CA PRO A 52 16.02 -61.68 -14.08
C PRO A 52 16.26 -62.42 -12.71
N THR A 53 15.91 -61.80 -11.57
CA THR A 53 15.48 -62.53 -10.34
C THR A 53 14.45 -61.73 -9.52
N ALA A 54 13.53 -62.45 -8.85
CA ALA A 54 12.49 -61.89 -7.97
C ALA A 54 13.00 -61.73 -6.51
N THR A 55 12.26 -61.19 -5.53
CA THR A 55 11.14 -61.89 -4.85
C THR A 55 10.42 -61.00 -3.80
N ARG A 56 9.09 -60.78 -3.94
CA ARG A 56 8.00 -60.62 -2.91
C ARG A 56 8.17 -59.61 -1.74
N LEU A 57 7.15 -59.07 -1.04
CA LEU A 57 5.67 -58.94 -1.08
C LEU A 57 5.36 -57.78 -0.08
N CYS A 58 4.32 -56.94 -0.17
CA CYS A 58 2.89 -57.27 -0.12
C CYS A 58 1.99 -56.13 -0.65
N HIS A 59 0.79 -56.51 -1.10
CA HIS A 59 -0.36 -55.66 -1.44
C HIS A 59 -1.17 -55.27 -0.16
N ARG A 60 -2.19 -54.38 -0.12
CA ARG A 60 -3.05 -53.72 -1.14
C ARG A 60 -3.75 -52.46 -0.54
N ARG A 61 -4.23 -51.55 -1.40
CA ARG A 61 -5.23 -50.46 -1.08
C ARG A 61 -6.68 -51.03 -1.03
N PRO A 62 -7.77 -50.22 -0.99
CA PRO A 62 -8.25 -49.29 0.07
C PRO A 62 -9.75 -49.54 0.40
N CYS A 63 -10.37 -48.71 1.28
CA CYS A 63 -11.67 -48.01 1.06
C CYS A 63 -12.21 -47.37 2.36
N ALA A 64 -12.91 -46.24 2.23
CA ALA A 64 -13.78 -45.61 3.24
C ALA A 64 -15.24 -46.19 3.08
N PRO A 65 -16.33 -45.78 3.79
CA PRO A 65 -16.59 -44.43 4.34
C PRO A 65 -17.50 -44.27 5.61
N LEU A 66 -17.74 -43.00 6.00
CA LEU A 66 -18.93 -42.39 6.63
C LEU A 66 -19.33 -42.66 8.12
N ALA A 67 -19.15 -41.59 8.92
CA ALA A 67 -20.20 -40.81 9.63
C ALA A 67 -20.69 -41.15 11.07
N TRP A 68 -21.31 -40.09 11.65
CA TRP A 68 -22.07 -39.95 12.91
C TRP A 68 -21.34 -39.71 14.25
N SER A 69 -21.70 -38.57 14.85
CA SER A 69 -21.55 -38.11 16.23
C SER A 69 -22.90 -38.23 16.98
N PRO A 70 -23.04 -37.80 18.26
CA PRO A 70 -22.18 -37.94 19.44
C PRO A 70 -22.92 -38.68 20.59
N GLY A 71 -22.25 -39.01 21.71
CA GLY A 71 -22.95 -39.56 22.89
C GLY A 71 -22.10 -39.71 24.15
N CYS A 72 -22.60 -39.18 25.27
CA CYS A 72 -22.02 -39.33 26.60
C CYS A 72 -22.20 -40.76 27.16
N TYR A 73 -21.31 -41.22 28.04
CA TYR A 73 -21.69 -42.08 29.16
C TYR A 73 -20.78 -41.86 30.38
N CYS A 74 -21.40 -41.76 31.55
CA CYS A 74 -20.76 -41.74 32.86
C CYS A 74 -20.86 -43.11 33.55
N GLU A 75 -20.24 -43.18 34.72
CA GLU A 75 -20.48 -44.09 35.86
C GLU A 75 -19.73 -45.43 35.96
N SER A 76 -18.85 -45.49 36.96
CA SER A 76 -18.98 -46.33 38.17
C SER A 76 -17.65 -46.28 38.95
N MET A 77 -17.57 -46.45 40.28
CA MET A 77 -18.48 -46.28 41.43
C MET A 77 -17.59 -46.32 42.69
N MET A 78 -17.94 -45.62 43.77
CA MET A 78 -18.05 -46.17 45.15
C MET A 78 -18.26 -45.07 46.19
N CYS A 79 -18.98 -45.42 47.26
CA CYS A 79 -19.67 -44.52 48.19
C CYS A 79 -18.86 -44.20 49.46
N VAL A 80 -19.33 -43.24 50.28
CA VAL A 80 -19.80 -43.42 51.68
C VAL A 80 -20.72 -42.23 52.07
N GLU A 81 -21.87 -42.54 52.69
CA GLU A 81 -22.75 -41.81 53.68
C GLU A 81 -22.64 -40.26 53.85
N GLY A 82 -23.66 -39.46 54.20
CA GLY A 82 -24.96 -39.69 54.84
C GLY A 82 -25.09 -38.88 56.15
N ALA A 83 -26.17 -38.14 56.47
CA ALA A 83 -27.38 -37.76 55.73
C ALA A 83 -28.16 -36.60 56.45
N SER A 84 -28.97 -35.81 55.71
CA SER A 84 -30.33 -35.25 56.03
C SER A 84 -30.65 -34.59 57.42
N SER A 85 -31.50 -33.58 57.65
CA SER A 85 -32.52 -32.80 56.89
C SER A 85 -33.00 -31.57 57.70
N GLY A 86 -33.67 -30.60 57.06
CA GLY A 86 -34.85 -29.91 57.65
C GLY A 86 -34.65 -28.54 58.35
N ALA A 87 -35.57 -27.61 58.12
CA ALA A 87 -35.52 -26.21 58.60
C ALA A 87 -36.72 -25.85 59.50
N LEU A 88 -36.57 -24.85 60.39
CA LEU A 88 -37.37 -23.60 60.46
C LEU A 88 -37.02 -22.69 61.67
N CYS A 89 -37.44 -21.42 61.57
CA CYS A 89 -37.74 -20.44 62.64
C CYS A 89 -36.64 -19.62 63.37
N LEU A 90 -36.62 -18.33 63.00
CA LEU A 90 -36.83 -17.14 63.84
C LEU A 90 -35.82 -16.71 64.95
N VAL A 91 -35.20 -15.54 64.68
CA VAL A 91 -35.19 -14.31 65.52
C VAL A 91 -34.09 -14.09 66.60
N PHE A 92 -33.58 -12.85 66.57
CA PHE A 92 -32.71 -12.12 67.53
C PHE A 92 -31.30 -12.66 67.85
N MET A 93 -30.27 -11.97 67.31
CA MET A 93 -29.35 -11.16 68.13
C MET A 93 -28.64 -10.11 67.26
N LEU A 94 -28.46 -8.91 67.80
CA LEU A 94 -27.84 -7.75 67.14
C LEU A 94 -26.37 -7.57 67.57
N PHE A 95 -25.66 -6.76 66.77
CA PHE A 95 -24.55 -5.85 67.12
C PHE A 95 -23.10 -6.19 66.71
N PHE A 96 -22.44 -5.11 66.23
CA PHE A 96 -21.02 -4.89 65.97
C PHE A 96 -20.31 -5.65 64.83
N VAL A 97 -20.44 -5.09 63.61
CA VAL A 97 -19.34 -5.04 62.63
C VAL A 97 -19.08 -3.57 62.29
N PRO A 98 -17.88 -3.00 62.52
CA PRO A 98 -17.57 -1.64 62.13
C PRO A 98 -17.43 -1.54 60.61
N HIS A 99 -18.15 -0.60 59.99
CA HIS A 99 -17.94 -0.28 58.58
C HIS A 99 -16.57 0.39 58.41
N CYS A 100 -15.59 -0.36 57.93
CA CYS A 100 -14.34 0.21 57.44
C CYS A 100 -14.60 0.79 56.04
N LEU A 101 -15.06 2.04 56.00
CA LEU A 101 -15.13 2.84 54.79
C LEU A 101 -13.70 3.11 54.29
N SER A 102 -13.19 2.20 53.46
CA SER A 102 -11.98 2.43 52.68
C SER A 102 -12.28 3.47 51.60
N GLN A 103 -12.21 4.75 51.97
CA GLN A 103 -11.97 5.79 50.99
C GLN A 103 -10.57 5.55 50.42
N LYS A 104 -10.50 5.00 49.21
CA LYS A 104 -9.31 5.16 48.36
C LYS A 104 -9.09 6.65 48.20
N LEU A 105 -8.06 7.18 48.85
CA LEU A 105 -7.59 8.53 48.61
C LEU A 105 -6.81 8.49 47.29
N GLU A 106 -7.51 8.61 46.17
CA GLU A 106 -6.88 8.79 44.86
C GLU A 106 -6.17 10.14 44.85
N ALA A 107 -4.84 10.09 45.01
CA ALA A 107 -3.98 11.25 44.92
C ALA A 107 -3.89 11.67 43.44
N ASN A 108 -4.89 12.42 42.97
CA ASN A 108 -4.91 12.95 41.60
C ASN A 108 -3.58 13.66 41.30
N LEU A 109 -2.84 13.11 40.34
CA LEU A 109 -1.62 13.71 39.84
C LEU A 109 -1.95 15.09 39.29
N SER A 110 -1.25 16.11 39.78
CA SER A 110 -1.41 17.49 39.31
C SER A 110 -0.27 17.86 38.36
N ALA A 111 -0.64 18.56 37.29
CA ALA A 111 0.29 19.05 36.27
C ALA A 111 -0.09 20.47 35.85
N LEU A 112 0.89 21.22 35.35
CA LEU A 112 0.70 22.54 34.74
C LEU A 112 1.22 22.52 33.31
N LEU A 113 0.35 22.72 32.33
CA LEU A 113 0.70 23.02 30.94
C LEU A 113 0.76 24.54 30.78
N THR A 114 1.94 25.06 30.47
CA THR A 114 2.13 26.46 30.04
C THR A 114 2.28 26.50 28.53
N ILE A 115 1.49 27.33 27.86
CA ILE A 115 1.56 27.59 26.42
C ILE A 115 1.99 29.05 26.25
N ASP A 116 3.02 29.29 25.45
CA ASP A 116 3.42 30.62 24.99
C ASP A 116 2.91 30.82 23.55
N ALA A 117 1.84 31.60 23.42
CA ALA A 117 1.22 31.96 22.16
C ALA A 117 1.65 33.36 21.66
N SER A 118 2.73 33.93 22.22
CA SER A 118 3.25 35.21 21.75
C SER A 118 3.82 35.12 20.32
N PRO A 119 3.63 36.15 19.46
CA PRO A 119 4.10 36.13 18.07
C PRO A 119 5.61 35.94 17.88
N GLN A 120 6.42 36.15 18.92
CA GLN A 120 7.88 36.04 18.87
C GLN A 120 8.39 34.63 19.22
N SER A 121 7.56 33.81 19.86
CA SER A 121 7.90 32.45 20.30
C SER A 121 7.37 31.35 19.38
N ASN A 122 6.38 31.66 18.53
CA ASN A 122 5.73 30.68 17.66
C ASN A 122 6.48 30.46 16.33
N HIS A 123 6.11 29.39 15.61
CA HIS A 123 6.59 29.15 14.24
C HIS A 123 5.51 28.49 13.38
N MET A 124 5.61 28.65 12.05
CA MET A 124 4.69 27.98 11.12
C MET A 124 5.08 26.52 10.92
N ILE A 125 4.10 25.63 11.03
CA ILE A 125 4.21 24.23 10.66
C ILE A 125 4.18 24.13 9.12
N PRO A 126 5.08 23.38 8.48
CA PRO A 126 5.03 23.16 7.04
C PRO A 126 3.69 22.61 6.56
N GLU A 127 3.20 23.11 5.43
CA GLU A 127 2.00 22.58 4.77
C GLU A 127 2.13 21.11 4.39
N THR A 128 3.34 20.57 4.32
CA THR A 128 3.63 19.17 4.00
C THR A 128 3.77 18.27 5.23
N LEU A 129 3.53 18.74 6.47
CA LEU A 129 3.92 17.98 7.67
C LEU A 129 3.29 16.59 7.72
N PHE A 130 1.99 16.45 7.42
CA PHE A 130 1.29 15.16 7.45
C PHE A 130 0.81 14.73 6.06
N GLY A 131 1.17 13.50 5.68
CA GLY A 131 0.75 12.84 4.45
C GLY A 131 0.61 11.34 4.66
N ILE A 132 0.53 10.59 3.57
CA ILE A 132 0.38 9.14 3.59
C ILE A 132 1.52 8.40 2.90
N PHE A 133 1.71 7.15 3.29
CA PHE A 133 2.60 6.20 2.65
C PHE A 133 1.77 5.13 1.93
N PHE A 134 2.22 4.73 0.73
CA PHE A 134 1.66 3.62 -0.01
C PHE A 134 2.76 2.75 -0.63
N GLU A 135 2.63 1.45 -0.41
CA GLU A 135 3.24 0.39 -1.21
C GLU A 135 2.20 -0.71 -1.45
N GLU A 136 2.43 -1.57 -2.45
CA GLU A 136 1.59 -2.75 -2.67
C GLU A 136 1.98 -3.85 -1.67
N ILE A 137 1.41 -3.72 -0.46
CA ILE A 137 1.51 -4.65 0.67
C ILE A 137 0.09 -4.99 1.15
N ASN A 138 -0.13 -6.18 1.69
CA ASN A 138 -1.44 -6.59 2.26
C ASN A 138 -2.64 -6.48 1.29
N HIS A 139 -2.41 -6.55 -0.02
CA HIS A 139 -3.40 -6.21 -1.05
C HIS A 139 -3.92 -4.77 -0.93
N ALA A 140 -3.03 -3.80 -0.71
CA ALA A 140 -3.39 -2.39 -0.58
C ALA A 140 -3.88 -1.77 -1.90
N GLY A 141 -3.37 -2.21 -3.05
CA GLY A 141 -3.80 -1.78 -4.38
C GLY A 141 -4.69 -2.83 -5.03
N ALA A 142 -4.10 -3.91 -5.54
CA ALA A 142 -4.80 -5.03 -6.19
C ALA A 142 -5.61 -5.85 -5.17
N GLY A 143 -6.94 -5.75 -5.25
CA GLY A 143 -7.86 -6.24 -4.21
C GLY A 143 -8.03 -5.29 -3.02
N GLY A 144 -7.39 -4.12 -3.08
CA GLY A 144 -7.46 -3.00 -2.15
C GLY A 144 -8.07 -1.78 -2.81
N ILE A 145 -7.39 -0.63 -2.82
CA ILE A 145 -7.95 0.63 -3.33
C ILE A 145 -8.28 0.63 -4.82
N TRP A 146 -7.72 -0.29 -5.62
CA TRP A 146 -8.10 -0.49 -7.01
C TRP A 146 -9.42 -1.27 -7.09
N ALA A 147 -10.38 -0.80 -7.89
CA ALA A 147 -11.74 -1.34 -7.92
C ALA A 147 -11.93 -2.54 -8.87
N GLU A 148 -10.84 -3.10 -9.40
CA GLU A 148 -10.90 -4.37 -10.13
C GLU A 148 -11.38 -5.49 -9.21
N LEU A 149 -12.43 -6.19 -9.64
CA LEU A 149 -13.03 -7.29 -8.88
C LEU A 149 -12.47 -8.66 -9.29
N VAL A 150 -12.00 -8.81 -10.53
CA VAL A 150 -11.43 -10.06 -11.05
C VAL A 150 -9.97 -10.17 -10.64
N SER A 151 -9.61 -11.29 -10.03
CA SER A 151 -8.20 -11.62 -9.82
C SER A 151 -7.75 -12.57 -10.93
N ASN A 152 -7.02 -12.07 -11.94
CA ASN A 152 -6.51 -12.91 -13.05
C ASN A 152 -5.18 -13.61 -12.74
N ARG A 153 -4.48 -13.13 -11.71
CA ARG A 153 -3.10 -13.45 -11.38
C ARG A 153 -3.07 -13.95 -9.94
N GLY A 154 -3.23 -15.26 -9.80
CA GLY A 154 -3.35 -15.99 -8.55
C GLY A 154 -2.14 -15.90 -7.60
N LYS A 155 -2.23 -16.65 -6.51
CA LYS A 155 -1.37 -16.46 -5.33
C LYS A 155 -0.40 -17.62 -5.09
N LEU A 156 0.80 -17.26 -4.61
CA LEU A 156 1.73 -18.21 -4.00
C LEU A 156 1.22 -18.66 -2.62
N ASN A 157 0.55 -19.81 -2.60
CA ASN A 157 0.15 -20.52 -1.38
C ASN A 157 1.35 -21.23 -0.75
N THR A 158 2.28 -20.47 -0.14
CA THR A 158 3.40 -21.02 0.62
C THR A 158 3.41 -20.54 2.07
N HIS A 159 3.49 -21.50 2.98
CA HIS A 159 3.79 -21.26 4.40
C HIS A 159 5.21 -20.65 4.57
N PRO A 160 5.53 -19.95 5.67
CA PRO A 160 6.82 -19.28 5.85
C PRO A 160 8.07 -20.19 6.01
N GLU A 161 7.92 -21.51 5.92
CA GLU A 161 8.98 -22.50 6.19
C GLU A 161 9.48 -23.19 4.90
N ILE A 162 9.93 -22.41 3.92
CA ILE A 162 10.48 -22.95 2.67
C ILE A 162 11.90 -22.46 2.45
N SER A 163 12.82 -23.41 2.26
CA SER A 163 14.24 -23.17 1.96
C SER A 163 14.42 -22.58 0.56
N GLU A 164 15.37 -21.64 0.44
CA GLU A 164 15.62 -20.82 -0.76
C GLU A 164 15.73 -21.61 -2.08
N GLU A 165 16.30 -22.83 -2.06
CA GLU A 165 16.45 -23.69 -3.25
C GLU A 165 15.12 -24.11 -3.91
N ASN A 166 13.99 -24.02 -3.21
CA ASN A 166 12.67 -24.35 -3.75
C ASN A 166 11.85 -23.14 -4.24
N VAL A 167 12.33 -21.90 -4.04
CA VAL A 167 11.55 -20.70 -4.36
C VAL A 167 11.27 -20.59 -5.86
N THR A 168 12.26 -20.82 -6.71
CA THR A 168 12.08 -20.78 -8.18
C THR A 168 11.09 -21.81 -8.70
N THR A 169 11.09 -23.04 -8.17
CA THR A 169 10.16 -24.11 -8.60
C THR A 169 8.76 -23.95 -8.02
N LEU A 170 8.58 -23.21 -6.93
CA LEU A 170 7.28 -22.93 -6.32
C LEU A 170 6.63 -21.66 -6.87
N VAL A 171 7.41 -20.63 -7.24
CA VAL A 171 6.89 -19.47 -7.97
C VAL A 171 6.19 -19.92 -9.25
N ASP A 172 6.78 -20.85 -10.02
CA ASP A 172 6.20 -21.43 -11.24
C ASP A 172 4.86 -22.17 -11.02
N LEU A 173 4.57 -22.64 -9.81
CA LEU A 173 3.31 -23.35 -9.45
C LEU A 173 2.17 -22.40 -9.01
N ALA A 174 2.49 -21.13 -8.76
CA ALA A 174 1.60 -20.12 -8.19
C ALA A 174 1.14 -19.04 -9.18
N ILE A 175 1.55 -19.20 -10.44
CA ILE A 175 1.28 -18.25 -11.51
C ILE A 175 -0.14 -18.47 -12.00
N GLY A 176 -1.06 -17.56 -11.65
CA GLY A 176 -2.39 -17.51 -12.27
C GLY A 176 -2.32 -17.21 -13.76
N PHE A 177 -3.43 -17.40 -14.47
CA PHE A 177 -3.37 -17.66 -15.92
C PHE A 177 -2.63 -16.58 -16.74
N GLU A 178 -2.79 -15.29 -16.44
CA GLU A 178 -2.12 -14.21 -17.19
C GLU A 178 -0.63 -14.05 -16.87
N ALA A 179 -0.17 -14.50 -15.69
CA ALA A 179 1.17 -14.19 -15.20
C ALA A 179 2.29 -15.03 -15.85
N GLY A 180 2.00 -15.75 -16.93
CA GLY A 180 2.98 -16.02 -17.99
C GLY A 180 4.03 -17.10 -17.74
N GLY A 181 3.75 -18.07 -16.87
CA GLY A 181 4.74 -19.04 -16.36
C GLY A 181 5.51 -19.83 -17.43
N PRO A 182 6.77 -20.22 -17.17
CA PRO A 182 7.64 -20.87 -18.16
C PRO A 182 7.13 -22.25 -18.60
N SER A 183 6.33 -22.92 -17.78
CA SER A 183 5.64 -24.17 -18.09
C SER A 183 4.15 -23.96 -18.39
N THR A 184 3.73 -24.27 -19.62
CA THR A 184 2.32 -24.46 -19.97
C THR A 184 1.96 -25.96 -19.95
N PRO A 185 0.78 -26.37 -19.45
CA PRO A 185 -0.27 -25.52 -18.87
C PRO A 185 0.15 -24.95 -17.52
N SER A 186 -0.17 -23.67 -17.29
CA SER A 186 -0.03 -23.00 -16.00
C SER A 186 -1.21 -23.33 -15.09
N ASN A 187 -1.11 -22.92 -13.83
CA ASN A 187 -2.26 -22.87 -12.94
C ASN A 187 -3.31 -21.87 -13.49
N ILE A 188 -4.59 -22.13 -13.22
CA ILE A 188 -5.70 -21.20 -13.52
C ILE A 188 -6.15 -20.39 -12.30
N ASP A 189 -5.60 -20.68 -11.11
CA ASP A 189 -5.88 -19.97 -9.86
C ASP A 189 -5.90 -18.44 -10.03
N PRO A 190 -6.90 -17.73 -9.48
CA PRO A 190 -7.99 -18.22 -8.63
C PRO A 190 -9.25 -18.68 -9.40
N TRP A 191 -9.17 -18.83 -10.74
CA TRP A 191 -10.29 -19.35 -11.52
C TRP A 191 -10.54 -20.84 -11.24
N ALA A 192 -11.80 -21.25 -11.27
CA ALA A 192 -12.20 -22.63 -11.04
C ALA A 192 -13.30 -23.09 -12.02
N ILE A 193 -13.40 -24.41 -12.21
CA ILE A 193 -14.24 -25.05 -13.22
C ILE A 193 -15.68 -25.24 -12.70
N ILE A 194 -16.65 -24.94 -13.56
CA ILE A 194 -18.06 -25.33 -13.41
C ILE A 194 -18.31 -26.52 -14.33
N GLY A 195 -18.43 -27.72 -13.77
CA GLY A 195 -18.58 -28.97 -14.52
C GLY A 195 -17.64 -30.05 -14.01
N ASN A 196 -17.28 -31.00 -14.89
CA ASN A 196 -16.36 -32.08 -14.58
C ASN A 196 -15.58 -32.52 -15.85
N GLU A 197 -14.58 -33.40 -15.68
CA GLU A 197 -13.71 -33.90 -16.77
C GLU A 197 -14.46 -34.57 -17.94
N SER A 198 -15.72 -35.01 -17.76
CA SER A 198 -16.53 -35.57 -18.85
C SER A 198 -17.27 -34.53 -19.69
N SER A 199 -17.35 -33.29 -19.22
CA SER A 199 -18.16 -32.21 -19.81
C SER A 199 -17.34 -30.98 -20.22
N ILE A 200 -16.19 -30.75 -19.59
CA ILE A 200 -15.33 -29.59 -19.83
C ILE A 200 -13.87 -29.92 -19.49
N TYR A 201 -12.95 -29.38 -20.30
CA TYR A 201 -11.52 -29.34 -20.04
C TYR A 201 -11.04 -27.89 -20.07
N VAL A 202 -10.24 -27.48 -19.09
CA VAL A 202 -9.71 -26.11 -18.98
C VAL A 202 -8.20 -26.16 -18.83
N SER A 203 -7.50 -25.32 -19.59
CA SER A 203 -6.04 -25.20 -19.59
C SER A 203 -5.61 -23.76 -19.92
N THR A 204 -4.30 -23.52 -20.06
CA THR A 204 -3.76 -22.25 -20.54
C THR A 204 -2.81 -22.49 -21.70
N GLU A 205 -2.77 -21.55 -22.65
CA GLU A 205 -1.96 -21.63 -23.87
C GLU A 205 -1.33 -20.27 -24.20
N ARG A 206 -0.08 -20.26 -24.68
CA ARG A 206 0.59 -19.05 -25.21
C ARG A 206 0.02 -18.65 -26.57
N THR A 207 -1.21 -18.15 -26.57
CA THR A 207 -1.94 -17.77 -27.80
C THR A 207 -2.60 -16.40 -27.73
N SER A 208 -2.34 -15.61 -26.68
CA SER A 208 -2.82 -14.23 -26.52
C SER A 208 -2.47 -13.35 -27.73
N CYS A 209 -3.25 -12.29 -27.94
CA CYS A 209 -2.87 -11.19 -28.84
C CYS A 209 -1.88 -10.21 -28.20
N PHE A 210 -1.70 -10.23 -26.88
CA PHE A 210 -0.84 -9.34 -26.13
C PHE A 210 0.57 -9.91 -25.99
N THR A 211 1.54 -9.32 -26.68
CA THR A 211 2.96 -9.76 -26.62
C THR A 211 3.61 -9.58 -25.25
N ARG A 212 2.97 -8.85 -24.33
CA ARG A 212 3.41 -8.66 -22.93
C ARG A 212 2.69 -9.59 -21.95
N ASN A 213 1.54 -10.14 -22.34
CA ASN A 213 0.68 -11.03 -21.55
C ASN A 213 0.36 -12.30 -22.38
N GLU A 214 1.39 -13.07 -22.79
CA GLU A 214 1.26 -14.08 -23.86
C GLU A 214 0.26 -15.22 -23.61
N VAL A 215 -0.15 -15.45 -22.36
CA VAL A 215 -0.93 -16.62 -21.94
C VAL A 215 -2.41 -16.30 -21.82
N ALA A 216 -3.23 -17.06 -22.55
CA ALA A 216 -4.69 -17.02 -22.46
C ALA A 216 -5.23 -18.30 -21.82
N LEU A 217 -6.40 -18.20 -21.17
CA LEU A 217 -7.15 -19.34 -20.68
C LEU A 217 -7.92 -19.99 -21.83
N LYS A 218 -7.87 -21.32 -21.93
CA LYS A 218 -8.63 -22.11 -22.90
C LYS A 218 -9.68 -22.96 -22.21
N MET A 219 -10.90 -22.88 -22.71
CA MET A 219 -12.06 -23.65 -22.29
C MET A 219 -12.53 -24.53 -23.44
N GLU A 220 -12.39 -25.85 -23.29
CA GLU A 220 -12.85 -26.85 -24.26
C GLU A 220 -14.07 -27.58 -23.69
N VAL A 221 -15.23 -27.29 -24.26
CA VAL A 221 -16.53 -27.84 -23.84
C VAL A 221 -16.82 -29.11 -24.63
N LEU A 222 -16.96 -30.22 -23.91
CA LEU A 222 -17.07 -31.57 -24.44
C LEU A 222 -18.54 -32.03 -24.57
N CYS A 223 -19.43 -31.47 -23.75
CA CYS A 223 -20.86 -31.72 -23.76
C CYS A 223 -21.59 -30.82 -24.78
N GLY A 224 -22.84 -31.16 -25.12
CA GLY A 224 -23.68 -30.31 -25.96
C GLY A 224 -25.12 -30.79 -26.10
N GLU A 225 -25.98 -29.97 -26.72
CA GLU A 225 -27.33 -30.40 -27.09
C GLU A 225 -27.28 -31.46 -28.20
N GLY A 226 -27.94 -32.61 -27.98
CA GLY A 226 -27.93 -33.75 -28.91
C GLY A 226 -26.67 -34.62 -28.87
N GLU A 227 -25.70 -34.32 -28.01
CA GLU A 227 -24.47 -35.09 -27.82
C GLU A 227 -24.64 -36.26 -26.84
N SER A 228 -23.69 -37.21 -26.85
CA SER A 228 -23.71 -38.36 -25.91
C SER A 228 -23.47 -37.96 -24.45
N VAL A 229 -22.88 -36.78 -24.22
CA VAL A 229 -22.79 -36.13 -22.91
C VAL A 229 -23.63 -34.86 -22.99
N ALA A 230 -24.77 -34.84 -22.29
CA ALA A 230 -25.58 -33.65 -22.16
C ALA A 230 -24.85 -32.61 -21.29
N CYS A 231 -24.88 -31.34 -21.69
CA CYS A 231 -24.55 -30.27 -20.74
C CYS A 231 -25.69 -30.15 -19.71
N PRO A 232 -25.38 -29.94 -18.42
CA PRO A 232 -26.34 -29.44 -17.42
C PRO A 232 -26.82 -28.02 -17.76
N ASP A 233 -27.25 -27.23 -16.76
CA ASP A 233 -27.64 -25.81 -16.87
C ASP A 233 -26.48 -24.85 -17.28
N GLY A 234 -25.46 -25.36 -17.98
CA GLY A 234 -24.22 -24.71 -18.38
C GLY A 234 -22.98 -25.36 -17.74
N VAL A 235 -21.88 -25.43 -18.49
CA VAL A 235 -20.53 -25.68 -17.96
C VAL A 235 -19.61 -24.52 -18.32
N GLY A 236 -18.53 -24.34 -17.57
CA GLY A 236 -17.62 -23.22 -17.82
C GLY A 236 -16.63 -22.97 -16.69
N ILE A 237 -16.38 -21.69 -16.39
CA ILE A 237 -15.43 -21.23 -15.38
C ILE A 237 -16.04 -20.12 -14.51
N TYR A 238 -15.46 -19.91 -13.33
CA TYR A 238 -15.75 -18.75 -12.49
C TYR A 238 -14.49 -18.15 -11.86
N ASN A 239 -14.55 -16.85 -11.56
CA ASN A 239 -13.57 -16.13 -10.76
C ASN A 239 -14.22 -15.66 -9.45
N PRO A 240 -13.66 -16.00 -8.28
CA PRO A 240 -14.19 -15.58 -6.98
C PRO A 240 -13.82 -14.12 -6.62
N GLY A 241 -12.99 -13.47 -7.43
CA GLY A 241 -12.38 -12.19 -7.10
C GLY A 241 -11.46 -12.25 -5.88
N PHE A 242 -11.22 -11.09 -5.27
CA PHE A 242 -10.41 -10.95 -4.07
C PHE A 242 -11.19 -11.36 -2.81
N TRP A 243 -11.34 -12.68 -2.62
CA TRP A 243 -12.11 -13.34 -1.55
C TRP A 243 -13.63 -13.03 -1.56
N GLY A 244 -14.18 -12.87 -2.76
CA GLY A 244 -15.58 -12.51 -2.98
C GLY A 244 -15.70 -11.11 -3.57
N MET A 245 -16.63 -10.95 -4.51
CA MET A 245 -16.99 -9.67 -5.11
C MET A 245 -18.13 -9.02 -4.32
N ASN A 246 -18.03 -7.73 -4.00
CA ASN A 246 -19.13 -6.97 -3.42
C ASN A 246 -20.06 -6.43 -4.52
N ILE A 247 -21.09 -7.21 -4.82
CA ILE A 247 -22.12 -6.86 -5.79
C ILE A 247 -23.31 -6.26 -5.03
N GLU A 248 -23.76 -5.08 -5.45
CA GLU A 248 -24.83 -4.31 -4.78
C GLU A 248 -26.00 -4.05 -5.73
N GLU A 249 -27.23 -4.20 -5.22
CA GLU A 249 -28.47 -3.95 -5.96
C GLU A 249 -28.47 -2.57 -6.67
N LYS A 250 -28.86 -2.56 -7.95
CA LYS A 250 -28.87 -1.41 -8.89
C LYS A 250 -27.51 -0.81 -9.24
N LYS A 251 -26.39 -1.37 -8.75
CA LYS A 251 -25.08 -1.01 -9.32
C LYS A 251 -24.87 -1.70 -10.66
N VAL A 252 -24.12 -1.02 -11.52
CA VAL A 252 -23.75 -1.49 -12.85
C VAL A 252 -22.25 -1.73 -12.88
N TYR A 253 -21.86 -2.92 -13.33
CA TYR A 253 -20.47 -3.36 -13.42
C TYR A 253 -20.09 -3.48 -14.90
N ASN A 254 -18.96 -2.89 -15.29
CA ASN A 254 -18.44 -2.99 -16.65
C ASN A 254 -17.52 -4.20 -16.73
N LEU A 255 -17.93 -5.21 -17.50
CA LEU A 255 -17.12 -6.37 -17.83
C LEU A 255 -16.44 -6.12 -19.18
N ILE A 256 -15.11 -6.16 -19.21
CA ILE A 256 -14.31 -6.20 -20.43
C ILE A 256 -13.63 -7.57 -20.48
N LEU A 257 -13.61 -8.19 -21.64
CA LEU A 257 -12.79 -9.38 -21.91
C LEU A 257 -12.38 -9.44 -23.37
N TYR A 258 -11.29 -10.14 -23.65
CA TYR A 258 -10.92 -10.56 -25.00
C TYR A 258 -11.25 -12.06 -25.14
N LEU A 259 -11.86 -12.44 -26.25
CA LEU A 259 -12.18 -13.85 -26.54
C LEU A 259 -11.89 -14.24 -27.99
N ARG A 260 -11.79 -15.55 -28.23
CA ARG A 260 -11.64 -16.16 -29.56
C ARG A 260 -12.29 -17.54 -29.59
N SER A 261 -12.90 -17.93 -30.70
CA SER A 261 -13.39 -19.29 -30.97
C SER A 261 -13.40 -19.59 -32.48
N PRO A 262 -13.08 -20.83 -32.92
CA PRO A 262 -13.29 -21.25 -34.31
C PRO A 262 -14.77 -21.49 -34.66
N ASP A 263 -15.65 -21.57 -33.65
CA ASP A 263 -17.06 -21.92 -33.78
C ASP A 263 -17.97 -20.76 -33.32
N SER A 264 -19.28 -20.85 -33.61
CA SER A 264 -20.25 -19.87 -33.08
C SER A 264 -20.40 -20.03 -31.57
N ILE A 265 -20.40 -18.93 -30.82
CA ILE A 265 -20.49 -18.94 -29.36
C ILE A 265 -21.90 -18.57 -28.86
N ASP A 266 -22.19 -18.98 -27.63
CA ASP A 266 -23.33 -18.51 -26.83
C ASP A 266 -22.92 -18.68 -25.35
N ILE A 267 -22.42 -17.60 -24.75
CA ILE A 267 -21.80 -17.62 -23.42
C ILE A 267 -22.69 -16.84 -22.47
N SER A 268 -23.29 -17.52 -21.49
CA SER A 268 -23.95 -16.93 -20.33
C SER A 268 -22.88 -16.33 -19.41
N VAL A 269 -22.77 -15.00 -19.43
CA VAL A 269 -22.06 -14.21 -18.43
C VAL A 269 -23.01 -14.01 -17.24
N SER A 270 -22.52 -14.20 -16.02
CA SER A 270 -23.30 -13.85 -14.82
C SER A 270 -22.48 -13.49 -13.60
N LEU A 271 -23.00 -12.56 -12.81
CA LEU A 271 -22.60 -12.38 -11.41
C LEU A 271 -23.52 -13.26 -10.57
N THR A 272 -22.96 -14.06 -9.66
CA THR A 272 -23.75 -14.97 -8.82
C THR A 272 -23.29 -14.94 -7.37
N SER A 273 -24.12 -15.47 -6.47
CA SER A 273 -23.68 -15.86 -5.12
C SER A 273 -22.46 -16.80 -5.15
N SER A 274 -21.77 -16.92 -4.02
CA SER A 274 -20.55 -17.73 -3.85
C SER A 274 -20.72 -19.21 -4.23
N ASP A 275 -21.92 -19.78 -4.02
CA ASP A 275 -22.30 -21.15 -4.42
C ASP A 275 -22.71 -21.27 -5.90
N GLY A 276 -23.06 -20.16 -6.54
CA GLY A 276 -23.54 -20.08 -7.91
C GLY A 276 -25.05 -20.23 -8.10
N LEU A 277 -25.84 -20.36 -7.03
CA LEU A 277 -27.28 -20.65 -7.11
C LEU A 277 -28.14 -19.40 -7.39
N LEU A 278 -27.77 -18.25 -6.83
CA LEU A 278 -28.47 -16.98 -7.07
C LEU A 278 -27.76 -16.18 -8.16
N LYS A 279 -28.43 -15.95 -9.29
CA LYS A 279 -27.97 -14.98 -10.31
C LYS A 279 -28.31 -13.55 -9.86
N LEU A 280 -27.28 -12.73 -9.74
CA LEU A 280 -27.34 -11.31 -9.33
C LEU A 280 -27.37 -10.39 -10.56
N ALA A 281 -26.67 -10.76 -11.63
CA ALA A 281 -26.76 -10.14 -12.95
C ALA A 281 -26.46 -11.20 -14.01
N SER A 282 -27.01 -11.09 -15.21
CA SER A 282 -26.66 -12.00 -16.31
C SER A 282 -26.95 -11.39 -17.68
N THR A 283 -26.11 -11.71 -18.65
CA THR A 283 -26.30 -11.41 -20.08
C THR A 283 -25.60 -12.48 -20.93
N ASN A 284 -25.90 -12.56 -22.22
CA ASN A 284 -25.26 -13.53 -23.11
C ASN A 284 -24.34 -12.83 -24.12
N ILE A 285 -23.18 -13.44 -24.39
CA ILE A 285 -22.36 -13.15 -25.57
C ILE A 285 -22.73 -14.16 -26.65
N VAL A 286 -23.41 -13.71 -27.69
CA VAL A 286 -23.77 -14.52 -28.87
C VAL A 286 -23.07 -13.93 -30.08
N ALA A 287 -22.27 -14.72 -30.78
CA ALA A 287 -21.55 -14.30 -31.98
C ALA A 287 -21.32 -15.48 -32.92
N ASP A 288 -21.31 -15.21 -34.22
CA ASP A 288 -21.00 -16.21 -35.24
C ASP A 288 -19.49 -16.46 -35.34
N ALA A 289 -19.10 -17.63 -35.85
CA ALA A 289 -17.70 -18.03 -35.96
C ALA A 289 -16.80 -17.02 -36.70
N SER A 290 -17.36 -16.30 -37.69
CA SER A 290 -16.64 -15.23 -38.40
C SER A 290 -16.16 -14.13 -37.46
N ASP A 291 -17.00 -13.76 -36.51
CA ASP A 291 -16.87 -12.55 -35.70
C ASP A 291 -15.88 -12.76 -34.54
N VAL A 292 -15.68 -14.01 -34.13
CA VAL A 292 -14.79 -14.41 -33.01
C VAL A 292 -13.65 -15.34 -33.43
N SER A 293 -13.49 -15.59 -34.74
CA SER A 293 -12.35 -16.35 -35.30
C SER A 293 -10.98 -15.74 -34.95
N ASN A 294 -10.95 -14.41 -34.79
CA ASN A 294 -9.83 -13.65 -34.27
C ASN A 294 -10.12 -13.14 -32.84
N TRP A 295 -9.05 -12.78 -32.12
CA TRP A 295 -9.17 -12.13 -30.81
C TRP A 295 -10.04 -10.88 -30.87
N THR A 296 -11.13 -10.89 -30.10
CA THR A 296 -12.19 -9.90 -30.16
C THR A 296 -12.46 -9.36 -28.77
N ARG A 297 -12.34 -8.04 -28.61
CA ARG A 297 -12.69 -7.32 -27.38
C ARG A 297 -14.22 -7.26 -27.26
N VAL A 298 -14.74 -7.73 -26.13
CA VAL A 298 -16.15 -7.66 -25.75
C VAL A 298 -16.27 -6.77 -24.51
N GLU A 299 -17.28 -5.92 -24.49
CA GLU A 299 -17.59 -5.03 -23.37
C GLU A 299 -19.09 -5.09 -23.07
N LEU A 300 -19.43 -5.29 -21.80
CA LEU A 300 -20.79 -5.55 -21.33
C LEU A 300 -21.05 -4.83 -20.02
N GLN A 301 -22.27 -4.32 -19.86
CA GLN A 301 -22.73 -3.76 -18.59
C GLN A 301 -23.68 -4.74 -17.90
N LEU A 302 -23.38 -5.04 -16.63
CA LEU A 302 -24.11 -5.96 -15.78
C LEU A 302 -24.78 -5.15 -14.65
N GLU A 303 -26.08 -4.89 -14.76
CA GLU A 303 -26.87 -4.29 -13.69
C GLU A 303 -27.30 -5.38 -12.69
N ALA A 304 -27.00 -5.18 -11.41
CA ALA A 304 -27.29 -6.15 -10.36
C ALA A 304 -28.72 -6.01 -9.80
N ILE A 305 -29.47 -7.11 -9.75
CA ILE A 305 -30.84 -7.17 -9.23
C ILE A 305 -30.92 -7.42 -7.72
N ALA A 306 -29.80 -7.71 -7.07
CA ALA A 306 -29.69 -8.00 -5.64
C ALA A 306 -28.25 -7.77 -5.14
N THR A 307 -28.08 -7.64 -3.83
CA THR A 307 -26.78 -7.50 -3.16
C THR A 307 -26.26 -8.83 -2.64
N ASP A 308 -25.00 -9.16 -2.93
CA ASP A 308 -24.22 -10.25 -2.31
C ASP A 308 -22.75 -9.80 -2.19
N ARG A 309 -22.16 -10.02 -1.02
CA ARG A 309 -20.80 -9.58 -0.63
C ARG A 309 -19.72 -10.63 -0.89
N THR A 310 -20.14 -11.82 -1.29
CA THR A 310 -19.32 -13.02 -1.52
C THR A 310 -19.46 -13.50 -2.97
N ALA A 311 -19.93 -12.63 -3.86
CA ALA A 311 -20.30 -12.99 -5.21
C ALA A 311 -19.08 -13.40 -6.06
N ARG A 312 -19.35 -14.00 -7.21
CA ARG A 312 -18.35 -14.45 -8.18
C ARG A 312 -18.82 -14.16 -9.61
N LEU A 313 -17.88 -13.93 -10.51
CA LEU A 313 -18.13 -13.85 -11.95
C LEU A 313 -18.12 -15.27 -12.53
N GLN A 314 -19.12 -15.63 -13.33
CA GLN A 314 -19.19 -16.89 -14.08
C GLN A 314 -19.28 -16.66 -15.58
N LEU A 315 -18.58 -17.49 -16.35
CA LEU A 315 -18.67 -17.59 -17.80
C LEU A 315 -19.03 -19.05 -18.15
N THR A 316 -20.26 -19.31 -18.60
CA THR A 316 -20.74 -20.67 -18.90
C THR A 316 -21.40 -20.79 -20.27
N THR A 317 -21.45 -21.99 -20.83
CA THR A 317 -22.16 -22.30 -22.08
C THR A 317 -22.73 -23.72 -22.06
N THR A 318 -23.70 -23.97 -22.95
CA THR A 318 -24.23 -25.29 -23.29
C THR A 318 -23.80 -25.75 -24.69
N LYS A 319 -23.07 -24.91 -25.45
CA LYS A 319 -22.53 -25.26 -26.76
C LYS A 319 -21.18 -25.97 -26.62
N LYS A 320 -21.06 -27.11 -27.30
CA LYS A 320 -19.80 -27.82 -27.53
C LYS A 320 -18.88 -26.95 -28.40
N GLY A 321 -17.58 -26.92 -28.09
CA GLY A 321 -16.61 -26.13 -28.83
C GLY A 321 -15.43 -25.68 -27.98
N ILE A 322 -14.54 -24.87 -28.56
CA ILE A 322 -13.37 -24.31 -27.85
C ILE A 322 -13.47 -22.79 -27.81
N ILE A 323 -13.31 -22.21 -26.63
CA ILE A 323 -13.30 -20.76 -26.41
C ILE A 323 -12.03 -20.40 -25.65
N TRP A 324 -11.30 -19.39 -26.12
CA TRP A 324 -10.20 -18.78 -25.37
C TRP A 324 -10.68 -17.46 -24.75
N PHE A 325 -10.20 -17.16 -23.55
CA PHE A 325 -10.45 -15.94 -22.79
C PHE A 325 -9.12 -15.32 -22.36
N ASP A 326 -9.07 -13.99 -22.34
CA ASP A 326 -7.89 -13.20 -21.99
C ASP A 326 -8.32 -11.80 -21.50
N GLN A 327 -7.48 -11.15 -20.69
CA GLN A 327 -7.66 -9.81 -20.14
C GLN A 327 -9.09 -9.55 -19.66
N VAL A 328 -9.51 -10.29 -18.62
CA VAL A 328 -10.87 -10.22 -18.07
C VAL A 328 -10.92 -9.24 -16.90
N SER A 329 -11.61 -8.12 -17.07
CA SER A 329 -11.73 -7.05 -16.06
C SER A 329 -13.19 -6.79 -15.72
N LEU A 330 -13.52 -6.65 -14.43
CA LEU A 330 -14.85 -6.29 -13.95
C LEU A 330 -14.73 -5.14 -12.93
N ILE A 331 -15.01 -3.93 -13.39
CA ILE A 331 -14.93 -2.71 -12.56
C ILE A 331 -16.34 -2.12 -12.36
N PRO A 332 -16.75 -1.74 -11.13
CA PRO A 332 -17.99 -1.00 -10.91
C PRO A 332 -17.97 0.34 -11.68
N LEU A 333 -19.04 0.72 -12.37
CA LEU A 333 -19.09 2.02 -13.05
C LEU A 333 -18.97 3.21 -12.08
N ASP A 334 -19.31 3.02 -10.80
CA ASP A 334 -19.38 4.07 -9.79
C ASP A 334 -18.07 4.26 -8.99
N THR A 335 -16.90 4.18 -9.63
CA THR A 335 -15.59 4.42 -8.96
C THR A 335 -15.37 5.88 -8.51
N TYR A 336 -14.41 6.10 -7.61
CA TYR A 336 -14.06 7.43 -7.10
C TYR A 336 -13.60 8.37 -8.23
N LYS A 337 -14.33 9.48 -8.42
CA LYS A 337 -14.17 10.41 -9.55
C LYS A 337 -14.23 9.76 -10.94
N GLY A 338 -14.66 8.50 -11.04
CA GLY A 338 -14.56 7.68 -12.24
C GLY A 338 -13.17 7.10 -12.51
N HIS A 339 -12.16 7.33 -11.63
CA HIS A 339 -10.74 7.02 -11.82
C HIS A 339 -10.33 5.56 -11.46
N GLY A 340 -11.27 4.62 -11.36
CA GLY A 340 -10.94 3.21 -11.08
C GLY A 340 -10.71 2.85 -9.60
N PHE A 341 -10.78 3.80 -8.66
CA PHE A 341 -10.58 3.54 -7.23
C PHE A 341 -11.88 3.22 -6.46
N ARG A 342 -11.77 2.41 -5.40
CA ARG A 342 -12.83 2.16 -4.40
C ARG A 342 -13.12 3.41 -3.58
N LYS A 343 -14.34 3.93 -3.66
CA LYS A 343 -14.75 5.20 -3.05
C LYS A 343 -14.58 5.23 -1.54
N GLU A 344 -14.95 4.14 -0.87
CA GLU A 344 -15.01 4.06 0.57
C GLU A 344 -13.62 4.01 1.23
N LEU A 345 -12.64 3.41 0.55
CA LEU A 345 -11.24 3.42 0.98
C LEU A 345 -10.58 4.78 0.72
N ILE A 346 -10.78 5.38 -0.47
CA ILE A 346 -10.27 6.73 -0.76
C ILE A 346 -10.92 7.79 0.15
N SER A 347 -12.21 7.67 0.48
CA SER A 347 -12.87 8.57 1.44
C SER A 347 -12.21 8.53 2.82
N MET A 348 -11.73 7.37 3.26
CA MET A 348 -10.96 7.27 4.51
C MET A 348 -9.60 7.98 4.40
N VAL A 349 -8.96 7.97 3.23
CA VAL A 349 -7.72 8.73 3.01
C VAL A 349 -7.99 10.24 2.99
N GLU A 350 -8.98 10.71 2.24
CA GLU A 350 -9.36 12.14 2.18
C GLU A 350 -9.69 12.71 3.56
N ASN A 351 -10.33 11.90 4.41
CA ASN A 351 -10.66 12.23 5.79
C ASN A 351 -9.45 12.56 6.69
N LEU A 352 -8.27 12.02 6.36
CA LEU A 352 -6.99 12.34 7.00
C LEU A 352 -6.35 13.65 6.47
N LYS A 353 -6.94 14.28 5.45
CA LYS A 353 -6.44 15.48 4.76
C LYS A 353 -4.93 15.43 4.40
N PRO A 354 -4.42 14.33 3.82
CA PRO A 354 -2.99 14.19 3.55
C PRO A 354 -2.50 15.22 2.54
N ARG A 355 -1.29 15.72 2.77
CA ARG A 355 -0.66 16.77 1.96
C ARG A 355 0.31 16.25 0.92
N PHE A 356 0.66 14.97 1.01
CA PHE A 356 1.48 14.23 0.04
C PHE A 356 1.18 12.72 0.12
N ILE A 357 1.60 11.97 -0.90
CA ILE A 357 1.71 10.50 -0.88
C ILE A 357 3.15 10.06 -1.20
N ARG A 358 3.74 9.17 -0.39
CA ARG A 358 4.99 8.45 -0.74
C ARG A 358 4.65 7.16 -1.47
N PHE A 359 5.07 7.06 -2.73
CA PHE A 359 4.76 5.97 -3.66
C PHE A 359 5.93 5.76 -4.63
N PRO A 360 6.23 4.56 -5.16
CA PRO A 360 5.66 3.21 -4.91
C PRO A 360 6.39 2.50 -3.77
N GLY A 361 6.42 3.14 -2.60
CA GLY A 361 7.55 3.06 -1.67
C GLY A 361 7.74 1.74 -0.91
N GLY A 362 8.44 1.82 0.22
CA GLY A 362 8.80 0.64 0.99
C GLY A 362 9.64 -0.33 0.16
N CYS A 363 9.57 -1.61 0.51
CA CYS A 363 10.36 -2.64 -0.15
C CYS A 363 9.80 -3.01 -1.53
N PHE A 364 8.53 -2.72 -1.82
CA PHE A 364 7.90 -2.98 -3.12
C PHE A 364 8.62 -2.29 -4.29
N VAL A 365 9.11 -1.05 -4.12
CA VAL A 365 9.89 -0.41 -5.19
C VAL A 365 11.17 -1.16 -5.54
N GLU A 366 11.82 -1.78 -4.55
CA GLU A 366 13.14 -2.41 -4.68
C GLU A 366 13.09 -3.83 -5.27
N GLY A 367 12.10 -4.62 -4.81
CA GLY A 367 12.09 -6.08 -4.95
C GLY A 367 13.21 -6.80 -4.17
N GLU A 368 13.06 -8.10 -3.95
CA GLU A 368 14.20 -8.99 -3.66
C GLU A 368 15.07 -9.14 -4.91
N TRP A 369 14.43 -9.28 -6.09
CA TRP A 369 15.07 -9.45 -7.38
C TRP A 369 14.78 -8.28 -8.33
N LEU A 370 15.79 -7.85 -9.11
CA LEU A 370 15.70 -6.72 -10.06
C LEU A 370 14.61 -6.90 -11.15
N ARG A 371 14.27 -8.15 -11.47
CA ARG A 371 13.17 -8.49 -12.40
C ARG A 371 11.77 -8.22 -11.81
N ASN A 372 11.68 -8.11 -10.50
CA ASN A 372 10.47 -7.98 -9.68
C ASN A 372 10.38 -6.61 -8.99
N ALA A 373 11.36 -5.73 -9.21
CA ALA A 373 11.30 -4.33 -8.78
C ALA A 373 10.26 -3.55 -9.60
N PHE A 374 9.55 -2.61 -8.98
CA PHE A 374 8.55 -1.78 -9.66
C PHE A 374 9.12 -1.02 -10.86
N ARG A 375 8.41 -1.06 -11.99
CA ARG A 375 8.81 -0.47 -13.28
C ARG A 375 7.74 0.47 -13.81
N TRP A 376 7.86 1.76 -13.50
CA TRP A 376 6.84 2.77 -13.84
C TRP A 376 6.40 2.78 -15.31
N ARG A 377 7.29 2.46 -16.26
CA ARG A 377 6.97 2.37 -17.70
C ARG A 377 6.06 1.19 -18.06
N GLU A 378 6.15 0.12 -17.28
CA GLU A 378 5.35 -1.09 -17.46
C GLU A 378 3.96 -0.92 -16.83
N THR A 379 3.80 0.11 -15.98
CA THR A 379 2.53 0.49 -15.31
C THR A 379 1.81 1.66 -16.00
N ILE A 380 2.15 1.98 -17.26
CA ILE A 380 1.47 3.00 -18.08
C ILE A 380 1.06 2.44 -19.45
N GLY A 381 0.21 3.18 -20.16
CA GLY A 381 -0.51 2.73 -21.35
C GLY A 381 -1.81 1.97 -21.01
N PRO A 382 -2.42 1.33 -22.02
CA PRO A 382 -3.61 0.48 -21.85
C PRO A 382 -3.35 -0.61 -20.81
N TRP A 383 -4.33 -0.89 -19.96
CA TRP A 383 -4.16 -1.81 -18.83
C TRP A 383 -3.98 -3.25 -19.31
N GLU A 384 -4.65 -3.63 -20.41
CA GLU A 384 -4.59 -4.97 -21.01
C GLU A 384 -3.20 -5.34 -21.55
N GLU A 385 -2.32 -4.35 -21.76
CA GLU A 385 -0.94 -4.57 -22.17
C GLU A 385 0.07 -4.53 -21.01
N ARG A 386 -0.35 -4.18 -19.79
CA ARG A 386 0.57 -4.09 -18.64
C ARG A 386 1.00 -5.51 -18.27
N PRO A 387 2.31 -5.80 -18.21
CA PRO A 387 2.81 -7.15 -17.94
C PRO A 387 2.59 -7.58 -16.49
N GLY A 388 2.29 -6.64 -15.59
CA GLY A 388 2.33 -6.84 -14.14
C GLY A 388 3.73 -7.27 -13.66
N HIS A 389 3.84 -7.58 -12.37
CA HIS A 389 5.01 -8.27 -11.83
C HIS A 389 4.69 -9.06 -10.57
N PHE A 390 5.62 -9.95 -10.18
CA PHE A 390 5.52 -10.67 -8.92
C PHE A 390 6.19 -9.85 -7.82
N GLY A 391 5.42 -9.38 -6.84
CA GLY A 391 5.94 -8.74 -5.64
C GLY A 391 6.59 -9.78 -4.73
N ASP A 392 7.87 -10.06 -4.96
CA ASP A 392 8.63 -11.11 -4.25
C ASP A 392 8.97 -10.79 -2.80
N VAL A 393 8.83 -9.53 -2.37
CA VAL A 393 8.89 -9.13 -0.96
C VAL A 393 7.64 -9.60 -0.21
N TRP A 394 6.46 -9.40 -0.81
CA TRP A 394 5.17 -9.63 -0.15
C TRP A 394 4.47 -10.94 -0.60
N MET A 395 5.06 -11.64 -1.57
CA MET A 395 4.69 -12.96 -2.09
C MET A 395 3.27 -13.02 -2.67
N TYR A 396 2.96 -12.10 -3.58
CA TYR A 396 1.80 -12.15 -4.48
C TYR A 396 2.04 -11.38 -5.79
N TRP A 397 1.20 -11.61 -6.80
CA TRP A 397 1.26 -10.91 -8.09
C TRP A 397 0.46 -9.61 -8.07
N THR A 398 1.00 -8.59 -8.73
CA THR A 398 0.28 -7.37 -9.14
C THR A 398 0.02 -7.42 -10.65
N ASP A 399 -1.14 -6.89 -11.06
CA ASP A 399 -1.49 -6.64 -12.47
C ASP A 399 -0.90 -5.32 -13.00
N ASP A 400 -0.45 -4.45 -12.09
CA ASP A 400 -0.06 -3.06 -12.34
C ASP A 400 -1.15 -2.20 -13.01
N GLY A 401 -2.42 -2.61 -12.87
CA GLY A 401 -3.58 -1.82 -13.27
C GLY A 401 -3.68 -0.51 -12.48
N LEU A 402 -3.26 -0.54 -11.22
CA LEU A 402 -3.00 0.65 -10.41
C LEU A 402 -1.54 1.12 -10.60
N GLY A 403 -1.32 1.97 -11.59
CA GLY A 403 0.00 2.34 -12.10
C GLY A 403 0.43 3.79 -11.83
N TYR A 404 1.53 4.20 -12.48
CA TYR A 404 2.19 5.48 -12.19
C TYR A 404 1.32 6.70 -12.49
N LEU A 405 0.49 6.65 -13.55
CA LEU A 405 -0.45 7.73 -13.85
C LEU A 405 -1.56 7.81 -12.80
N GLU A 406 -2.10 6.66 -12.41
CA GLU A 406 -3.22 6.56 -11.50
C GLU A 406 -2.87 7.16 -10.12
N PHE A 407 -1.64 6.98 -9.62
CA PHE A 407 -1.18 7.66 -8.39
C PHE A 407 -0.94 9.17 -8.54
N LEU A 408 -0.39 9.62 -9.67
CA LEU A 408 -0.16 11.05 -9.95
C LEU A 408 -1.47 11.85 -9.96
N GLN A 409 -2.60 11.21 -10.28
CA GLN A 409 -3.93 11.83 -10.30
C GLN A 409 -4.55 12.09 -8.92
N VAL A 410 -4.08 11.44 -7.84
CA VAL A 410 -4.78 11.50 -6.53
C VAL A 410 -4.17 12.54 -5.58
N PHE A 411 -2.84 12.68 -5.53
CA PHE A 411 -2.15 13.54 -4.55
C PHE A 411 -0.85 14.15 -5.10
N VAL A 412 -0.28 15.13 -4.37
CA VAL A 412 1.13 15.52 -4.55
C VAL A 412 2.02 14.32 -4.24
N VAL A 413 2.81 13.88 -5.22
CA VAL A 413 3.59 12.64 -5.12
C VAL A 413 5.01 12.90 -4.65
N VAL A 414 5.45 12.16 -3.62
CA VAL A 414 6.85 11.91 -3.31
C VAL A 414 7.24 10.63 -4.03
N MET A 415 7.88 10.76 -5.19
CA MET A 415 8.27 9.61 -5.99
C MET A 415 9.49 8.93 -5.35
N VAL A 416 9.36 7.66 -5.00
CA VAL A 416 10.49 6.81 -4.64
C VAL A 416 11.10 6.21 -5.90
N CYS A 417 12.33 6.61 -6.22
CA CYS A 417 13.10 6.00 -7.29
C CYS A 417 13.73 4.71 -6.79
N CYS A 418 13.58 3.63 -7.57
CA CYS A 418 14.15 2.34 -7.20
C CYS A 418 15.66 2.41 -6.99
N SER A 419 16.09 2.03 -5.78
CA SER A 419 17.46 1.60 -5.56
C SER A 419 17.53 0.11 -5.89
N PHE A 420 18.02 -0.19 -7.09
CA PHE A 420 18.21 -1.55 -7.59
C PHE A 420 19.39 -2.28 -6.89
N LEU A 421 19.51 -2.18 -5.56
CA LEU A 421 20.70 -2.54 -4.78
C LEU A 421 20.48 -3.60 -3.69
N ARG A 422 19.24 -3.98 -3.35
CA ARG A 422 18.99 -5.15 -2.46
C ARG A 422 19.61 -6.44 -3.06
N THR A 423 19.58 -6.53 -4.38
CA THR A 423 20.07 -7.63 -5.24
C THR A 423 21.59 -7.83 -5.30
N LEU A 424 22.42 -6.87 -4.89
CA LEU A 424 23.86 -6.87 -5.22
C LEU A 424 24.80 -7.22 -4.05
N VAL A 425 24.29 -7.66 -2.90
CA VAL A 425 25.10 -7.83 -1.68
C VAL A 425 25.05 -9.24 -1.04
N GLN A 426 24.09 -10.11 -1.42
CA GLN A 426 24.08 -11.50 -0.95
C GLN A 426 23.90 -12.49 -2.10
N PRO A 427 24.97 -13.16 -2.58
CA PRO A 427 24.78 -14.44 -3.24
C PRO A 427 24.32 -15.47 -2.20
N PRO A 428 23.24 -16.24 -2.42
CA PRO A 428 23.05 -17.48 -1.69
C PRO A 428 24.27 -18.37 -1.95
N TYR A 429 24.70 -19.08 -0.91
CA TYR A 429 25.99 -19.76 -0.78
C TYR A 429 26.55 -20.43 -2.06
N GLY A 430 27.84 -20.21 -2.34
CA GLY A 430 28.67 -21.20 -3.03
C GLY A 430 29.19 -20.89 -4.44
N TYR A 431 28.76 -19.81 -5.10
CA TYR A 431 29.32 -19.44 -6.41
C TYR A 431 30.72 -18.82 -6.30
N SER A 432 31.65 -19.28 -7.15
CA SER A 432 33.04 -18.82 -7.16
C SER A 432 33.14 -17.33 -7.48
N THR A 433 33.79 -16.60 -6.58
CA THR A 433 33.64 -15.14 -6.40
C THR A 433 34.23 -14.27 -7.51
N MET A 434 34.88 -14.84 -8.53
CA MET A 434 35.67 -14.08 -9.50
C MET A 434 34.94 -13.74 -10.82
N GLU A 435 34.21 -14.68 -11.44
CA GLU A 435 33.50 -14.40 -12.71
C GLU A 435 32.29 -13.46 -12.52
N LEU A 436 31.52 -13.65 -11.45
CA LEU A 436 30.35 -12.80 -11.17
C LEU A 436 30.77 -11.36 -10.85
N ALA A 437 31.82 -11.18 -10.06
CA ALA A 437 32.40 -9.87 -9.75
C ALA A 437 32.91 -9.16 -11.02
N ILE A 438 33.54 -9.89 -11.95
CA ILE A 438 33.98 -9.33 -13.24
C ILE A 438 32.76 -8.90 -14.08
N ARG A 439 31.72 -9.72 -14.22
CA ARG A 439 30.51 -9.34 -14.99
C ARG A 439 29.80 -8.13 -14.39
N ILE A 440 29.68 -8.05 -13.07
CA ILE A 440 29.11 -6.89 -12.37
C ILE A 440 29.94 -5.63 -12.66
N LYS A 441 31.28 -5.71 -12.58
CA LYS A 441 32.19 -4.55 -12.79
C LYS A 441 32.05 -3.91 -14.19
N TRP A 442 31.72 -4.69 -15.22
CA TRP A 442 31.52 -4.19 -16.60
C TRP A 442 30.08 -3.80 -16.92
N ILE A 443 29.07 -4.46 -16.35
CA ILE A 443 27.65 -4.19 -16.64
C ILE A 443 27.13 -3.00 -15.82
N LEU A 444 27.58 -2.85 -14.57
CA LEU A 444 27.07 -1.87 -13.61
C LEU A 444 27.13 -0.40 -14.10
N PRO A 445 28.17 0.10 -14.80
CA PRO A 445 28.19 1.48 -15.28
C PRO A 445 27.12 1.79 -16.35
N ALA A 446 26.88 0.85 -17.28
CA ALA A 446 25.86 0.98 -18.32
C ALA A 446 24.45 0.81 -17.74
N PHE A 447 24.28 -0.13 -16.80
CA PHE A 447 23.03 -0.30 -16.08
C PHE A 447 22.67 0.95 -15.25
N LEU A 448 23.62 1.51 -14.49
CA LEU A 448 23.41 2.76 -13.76
C LEU A 448 23.12 3.95 -14.68
N LEU A 449 23.60 3.96 -15.93
CA LEU A 449 23.22 4.98 -16.92
C LEU A 449 21.75 4.80 -17.35
N LEU A 450 21.32 3.58 -17.63
CA LEU A 450 19.92 3.26 -17.93
C LEU A 450 18.98 3.66 -16.78
N CYS A 451 19.31 3.32 -15.53
CA CYS A 451 18.49 3.70 -14.37
C CYS A 451 18.41 5.23 -14.17
N ARG A 452 19.47 5.99 -14.47
CA ARG A 452 19.41 7.47 -14.43
C ARG A 452 18.46 8.03 -15.48
N HIS A 453 18.48 7.48 -16.70
CA HIS A 453 17.49 7.83 -17.71
C HIS A 453 16.08 7.40 -17.29
N ASP A 454 15.93 6.29 -16.58
CA ASP A 454 14.63 5.82 -16.10
C ASP A 454 13.94 6.79 -15.15
N VAL A 455 14.70 7.34 -14.21
CA VAL A 455 14.23 8.37 -13.27
C VAL A 455 14.01 9.73 -13.95
N LEU A 456 14.87 10.13 -14.88
CA LEU A 456 14.68 11.39 -15.61
C LEU A 456 13.45 11.34 -16.51
N ASP A 457 13.20 10.19 -17.13
CA ASP A 457 12.04 9.94 -17.99
C ASP A 457 10.73 9.85 -17.17
N SER A 458 10.73 9.33 -15.93
CA SER A 458 9.53 9.35 -15.08
C SER A 458 9.18 10.77 -14.61
N ILE A 459 10.21 11.58 -14.28
CA ILE A 459 10.01 13.00 -13.99
C ILE A 459 9.54 13.75 -15.25
N GLU A 460 10.04 13.40 -16.44
CA GLU A 460 9.54 13.97 -17.71
C GLU A 460 8.09 13.54 -17.99
N PHE A 461 7.71 12.30 -17.68
CA PHE A 461 6.30 11.87 -17.75
C PHE A 461 5.42 12.71 -16.82
N ALA A 462 5.84 12.92 -15.58
CA ALA A 462 5.07 13.70 -14.62
C ALA A 462 5.02 15.21 -14.98
N ARG A 463 6.17 15.82 -15.34
CA ARG A 463 6.34 17.29 -15.42
C ARG A 463 6.58 17.88 -16.80
N GLY A 464 6.94 17.06 -17.79
CA GLY A 464 7.26 17.51 -19.14
C GLY A 464 6.08 18.14 -19.86
N SER A 465 6.36 19.01 -20.85
CA SER A 465 5.32 19.54 -21.73
C SER A 465 4.66 18.43 -22.55
N PRO A 466 3.41 18.58 -23.02
CA PRO A 466 2.77 17.61 -23.91
C PRO A 466 3.53 17.39 -25.24
N ASP A 467 4.43 18.30 -25.64
CA ASP A 467 5.32 18.13 -26.80
C ASP A 467 6.62 17.36 -26.50
N SER A 468 6.88 17.01 -25.22
CA SER A 468 8.07 16.28 -24.78
C SER A 468 7.88 14.76 -24.94
N LYS A 469 8.98 13.97 -24.87
CA LYS A 469 8.92 12.53 -25.18
C LYS A 469 7.98 11.79 -24.25
N TRP A 470 7.99 12.11 -22.96
CA TRP A 470 7.16 11.44 -21.97
C TRP A 470 5.94 12.25 -21.53
N GLY A 471 5.99 13.58 -21.64
CA GLY A 471 4.80 14.41 -21.49
C GLY A 471 3.76 14.19 -22.59
N SER A 472 4.17 13.83 -23.81
CA SER A 472 3.23 13.39 -24.87
C SER A 472 2.51 12.09 -24.51
N VAL A 473 3.22 11.10 -23.97
CA VAL A 473 2.59 9.85 -23.50
C VAL A 473 1.57 10.13 -22.37
N ARG A 474 1.91 11.00 -21.41
CA ARG A 474 0.97 11.46 -20.38
C ARG A 474 -0.27 12.14 -20.99
N ALA A 475 -0.07 12.98 -22.02
CA ALA A 475 -1.15 13.67 -22.74
C ALA A 475 -2.04 12.71 -23.53
N GLU A 476 -1.46 11.71 -24.21
CA GLU A 476 -2.17 10.66 -24.95
C GLU A 476 -3.00 9.76 -24.02
N MET A 477 -2.52 9.53 -22.79
CA MET A 477 -3.28 8.87 -21.72
C MET A 477 -4.38 9.75 -21.09
N GLY A 478 -4.62 10.96 -21.62
CA GLY A 478 -5.72 11.84 -21.23
C GLY A 478 -5.36 12.95 -20.24
N HIS A 479 -4.08 13.10 -19.83
CA HIS A 479 -3.66 14.13 -18.88
C HIS A 479 -2.58 15.07 -19.48
N PRO A 480 -2.96 16.03 -20.34
CA PRO A 480 -2.00 16.91 -21.02
C PRO A 480 -1.24 17.84 -20.08
N GLU A 481 -1.85 18.26 -18.96
CA GLU A 481 -1.21 19.16 -18.00
C GLU A 481 -0.13 18.45 -17.17
N PRO A 482 0.97 19.14 -16.78
CA PRO A 482 1.97 18.62 -15.85
C PRO A 482 1.41 18.39 -14.43
N PHE A 483 1.90 17.35 -13.75
CA PHE A 483 1.65 17.09 -12.34
C PHE A 483 2.61 17.86 -11.40
N GLN A 484 2.16 18.11 -10.17
CA GLN A 484 2.97 18.71 -9.10
C GLN A 484 3.87 17.65 -8.44
N LEU A 485 5.00 17.34 -9.08
CA LEU A 485 6.06 16.48 -8.55
C LEU A 485 7.23 17.34 -8.00
N GLU A 486 7.21 17.59 -6.70
CA GLU A 486 8.22 18.42 -6.01
C GLU A 486 9.33 17.61 -5.34
N TYR A 487 9.05 16.36 -4.95
CA TYR A 487 9.92 15.55 -4.10
C TYR A 487 10.29 14.22 -4.77
N VAL A 488 11.57 13.88 -4.73
CA VAL A 488 12.08 12.58 -5.20
C VAL A 488 12.96 11.97 -4.12
N ALA A 489 12.57 10.79 -3.62
CA ALA A 489 13.41 9.95 -2.79
C ALA A 489 14.26 9.03 -3.67
N VAL A 490 15.56 9.01 -3.44
CA VAL A 490 16.49 8.16 -4.21
C VAL A 490 16.76 6.90 -3.40
N GLY A 491 15.95 5.86 -3.58
CA GLY A 491 16.03 4.59 -2.87
C GLY A 491 15.02 4.41 -1.73
N ASN A 492 15.12 3.27 -1.05
CA ASN A 492 14.38 2.90 0.16
C ASN A 492 15.28 2.09 1.10
N GLU A 493 15.35 2.48 2.39
CA GLU A 493 16.17 1.84 3.44
C GLU A 493 17.65 1.53 3.10
N ASP A 494 18.18 2.11 2.02
CA ASP A 494 19.47 1.72 1.42
C ASP A 494 20.71 2.17 2.19
N CYS A 495 20.57 3.05 3.18
CA CYS A 495 21.71 3.79 3.70
C CYS A 495 22.82 2.90 4.26
N TRP A 496 22.53 1.72 4.78
CA TRP A 496 23.56 0.79 5.26
C TRP A 496 24.28 0.02 4.13
N LYS A 497 23.73 0.01 2.90
CA LYS A 497 24.27 -0.71 1.74
C LYS A 497 25.48 0.04 1.18
N LYS A 498 26.63 -0.64 1.10
CA LYS A 498 27.90 -0.07 0.58
C LYS A 498 27.82 0.51 -0.83
N ASN A 499 26.88 0.07 -1.67
CA ASN A 499 26.72 0.61 -3.02
C ASN A 499 25.95 1.95 -3.04
N TYR A 500 25.12 2.21 -2.03
CA TYR A 500 24.45 3.50 -1.83
C TYR A 500 25.45 4.56 -1.36
N ARG A 501 26.13 4.27 -0.24
CA ARG A 501 27.22 5.10 0.34
C ARG A 501 28.58 4.99 -0.37
N GLY A 502 28.67 4.27 -1.48
CA GLY A 502 29.94 3.98 -2.13
C GLY A 502 30.97 3.23 -1.25
N GLN A 503 32.09 2.88 -1.87
CA GLN A 503 33.25 2.36 -1.14
C GLN A 503 34.15 3.51 -0.71
N SER A 504 34.50 3.52 0.58
CA SER A 504 35.78 4.07 1.05
C SER A 504 36.92 3.35 0.32
N THR A 505 37.96 4.09 -0.08
CA THR A 505 39.00 3.66 -1.03
C THR A 505 39.94 2.56 -0.53
N THR A 506 39.85 2.16 0.74
CA THR A 506 40.74 1.15 1.35
C THR A 506 40.65 -0.25 0.72
N ALA A 507 39.57 -0.58 0.01
CA ALA A 507 39.42 -1.89 -0.65
C ALA A 507 40.19 -2.02 -1.99
N VAL A 508 40.74 -0.93 -2.53
CA VAL A 508 41.48 -0.96 -3.81
C VAL A 508 42.98 -1.21 -3.57
N GLU A 509 43.53 -0.68 -2.48
CA GLU A 509 44.96 -0.79 -2.12
C GLU A 509 45.39 -2.26 -1.91
N GLU A 510 44.54 -3.09 -1.29
CA GLU A 510 44.82 -4.53 -1.09
C GLU A 510 44.79 -5.36 -2.39
N MET A 511 44.21 -4.85 -3.48
CA MET A 511 44.05 -5.62 -4.74
C MET A 511 45.00 -5.22 -5.86
N THR A 512 45.67 -4.06 -5.80
CA THR A 512 46.54 -3.58 -6.89
C THR A 512 48.02 -3.48 -6.55
N GLY A 513 48.40 -3.36 -5.27
CA GLY A 513 49.81 -3.37 -4.85
C GLY A 513 50.65 -2.17 -5.34
N GLU A 514 50.00 -1.14 -5.90
CA GLU A 514 50.64 0.11 -6.31
C GLU A 514 49.98 1.29 -5.57
N ASN A 515 50.82 2.08 -4.89
CA ASN A 515 50.42 3.29 -4.18
C ASN A 515 50.04 4.38 -5.20
N ALA A 516 48.77 4.46 -5.58
CA ALA A 516 48.23 5.59 -6.31
C ALA A 516 47.59 6.57 -5.32
N GLU A 517 48.30 7.67 -5.00
CA GLU A 517 47.69 8.84 -4.37
C GLU A 517 46.57 9.36 -5.30
N VAL A 518 45.32 9.09 -4.93
CA VAL A 518 44.17 9.67 -5.61
C VAL A 518 43.91 11.04 -5.00
N ASP A 519 44.59 12.04 -5.55
CA ASP A 519 44.29 13.45 -5.30
C ASP A 519 42.80 13.72 -5.62
N LEU A 520 42.05 14.15 -4.60
CA LEU A 520 40.67 14.61 -4.78
C LEU A 520 40.71 15.91 -5.59
N PRO A 521 40.07 16.01 -6.78
CA PRO A 521 40.15 17.21 -7.58
C PRO A 521 39.52 18.41 -6.86
N ASN A 522 40.27 19.50 -6.73
CA ASN A 522 39.71 20.78 -6.33
C ASN A 522 38.63 21.20 -7.35
N TRP A 523 37.46 21.57 -6.84
CA TRP A 523 36.31 21.95 -7.65
C TRP A 523 36.50 23.36 -8.23
N ASP A 524 36.66 23.44 -9.55
CA ASP A 524 36.68 24.70 -10.30
C ASP A 524 35.45 24.79 -11.22
N GLU A 525 34.73 25.92 -11.16
CA GLU A 525 33.54 26.21 -11.96
C GLU A 525 33.82 26.18 -13.48
N SER A 526 35.09 26.34 -13.90
CA SER A 526 35.51 26.33 -15.30
C SER A 526 35.16 25.02 -16.04
N LEU A 527 35.20 23.87 -15.36
CA LEU A 527 34.83 22.56 -15.92
C LEU A 527 33.32 22.47 -16.23
N TRP A 528 32.48 23.21 -15.50
CA TRP A 528 31.03 23.24 -15.71
C TRP A 528 30.65 23.98 -17.01
N ILE A 529 31.39 25.03 -17.36
CA ILE A 529 31.19 25.78 -18.62
C ILE A 529 31.46 24.87 -19.83
N ALA A 530 32.51 24.03 -19.76
CA ALA A 530 32.79 23.02 -20.78
C ALA A 530 31.68 21.95 -20.87
N HIS A 531 31.06 21.59 -19.75
CA HIS A 531 29.97 20.60 -19.72
C HIS A 531 28.72 21.10 -20.46
N ARG A 532 28.29 22.37 -20.23
CA ARG A 532 27.20 22.99 -21.00
C ARG A 532 27.49 23.01 -22.51
N ALA A 533 28.72 23.35 -22.90
CA ALA A 533 29.10 23.39 -24.31
C ALA A 533 29.02 22.01 -25.00
N SER A 534 29.41 20.93 -24.31
CA SER A 534 29.42 19.59 -24.91
C SER A 534 28.03 18.98 -25.07
N ILE A 535 27.09 19.29 -24.15
CA ILE A 535 25.68 18.84 -24.24
C ILE A 535 24.96 19.55 -25.40
N ILE A 536 25.18 20.85 -25.57
CA ILE A 536 24.58 21.64 -26.67
C ILE A 536 25.14 21.24 -28.05
N LEU A 537 26.37 20.71 -28.12
CA LEU A 537 27.07 20.39 -29.36
C LEU A 537 27.08 18.89 -29.76
N GLY A 538 26.37 18.03 -29.03
CA GLY A 538 26.12 16.64 -29.44
C GLY A 538 27.37 15.74 -29.57
N LYS A 539 28.45 16.04 -28.84
CA LYS A 539 29.71 15.25 -28.87
C LYS A 539 29.87 14.43 -27.59
N ALA A 540 29.62 13.12 -27.70
CA ALA A 540 29.54 12.19 -26.57
C ALA A 540 30.85 11.48 -26.18
N THR A 541 32.00 11.83 -26.78
CA THR A 541 33.19 10.95 -26.81
C THR A 541 34.22 11.14 -25.68
N THR A 542 34.01 12.04 -24.72
CA THR A 542 35.06 12.40 -23.72
C THR A 542 34.59 12.35 -22.26
N ILE A 543 33.53 11.58 -21.96
CA ILE A 543 32.89 11.55 -20.63
C ILE A 543 33.41 10.41 -19.72
N SER A 544 34.11 9.41 -20.28
CA SER A 544 34.44 8.15 -19.61
C SER A 544 35.41 8.24 -18.43
N HIS A 545 36.29 9.25 -18.38
CA HIS A 545 37.35 9.32 -17.36
C HIS A 545 36.96 10.11 -16.11
N ILE A 546 36.02 11.06 -16.19
CA ILE A 546 35.63 11.91 -15.04
C ILE A 546 34.72 11.14 -14.06
N HIS A 547 33.93 10.17 -14.54
CA HIS A 547 33.00 9.41 -13.71
C HIS A 547 33.63 8.20 -12.99
N ALA A 548 34.90 7.89 -13.25
CA ALA A 548 35.59 6.74 -12.64
C ALA A 548 35.85 6.90 -11.13
N GLY A 549 35.86 8.14 -10.62
CA GLY A 549 36.15 8.44 -9.21
C GLY A 549 34.96 8.49 -8.25
N MET A 550 33.70 8.47 -8.75
CA MET A 550 32.52 8.54 -7.88
C MET A 550 31.96 7.14 -7.57
N THR A 551 32.34 6.59 -6.42
CA THR A 551 31.88 5.28 -5.92
C THR A 551 30.43 5.27 -5.42
N TRP A 552 29.82 6.43 -5.14
CA TRP A 552 28.51 6.57 -4.52
C TRP A 552 27.37 6.57 -5.55
N ASN A 553 26.39 5.66 -5.42
CA ASN A 553 25.26 5.64 -6.36
C ASN A 553 24.27 6.79 -6.12
N TYR A 554 24.00 7.16 -4.86
CA TYR A 554 23.13 8.30 -4.55
C TYR A 554 23.57 9.58 -5.29
N LEU A 555 24.87 9.92 -5.22
CA LEU A 555 25.40 11.12 -5.87
C LEU A 555 25.17 11.13 -7.39
N LYS A 556 25.21 9.96 -8.05
CA LYS A 556 24.97 9.85 -9.49
C LYS A 556 23.52 10.17 -9.87
N PHE A 557 22.55 9.78 -9.03
CA PHE A 557 21.15 10.16 -9.22
C PHE A 557 20.93 11.63 -8.82
N TYR A 558 21.43 12.05 -7.66
CA TYR A 558 21.34 13.44 -7.17
C TYR A 558 21.81 14.44 -8.24
N TYR A 559 23.03 14.30 -8.75
CA TYR A 559 23.57 15.23 -9.74
C TYR A 559 22.86 15.15 -11.09
N ALA A 560 22.39 13.97 -11.52
CA ALA A 560 21.65 13.84 -12.76
C ALA A 560 20.27 14.51 -12.68
N ILE A 561 19.53 14.30 -11.59
CA ILE A 561 18.23 14.95 -11.36
C ILE A 561 18.42 16.46 -11.22
N LYS A 562 19.34 16.93 -10.35
CA LYS A 562 19.58 18.36 -10.14
C LYS A 562 20.11 19.10 -11.37
N ALA A 563 20.75 18.42 -12.33
CA ALA A 563 21.20 19.02 -13.58
C ALA A 563 20.05 19.35 -14.55
N VAL A 564 18.93 18.62 -14.48
CA VAL A 564 17.75 18.81 -15.34
C VAL A 564 16.62 19.53 -14.59
N TYR A 565 16.40 19.16 -13.34
CA TYR A 565 15.35 19.62 -12.44
C TYR A 565 15.96 20.14 -11.12
N PRO A 566 16.64 21.31 -11.14
CA PRO A 566 17.35 21.84 -9.97
C PRO A 566 16.42 22.21 -8.79
N ASP A 567 15.15 22.44 -9.09
CA ASP A 567 14.06 22.78 -8.16
C ASP A 567 13.55 21.58 -7.35
N ILE A 568 13.59 20.36 -7.91
CA ILE A 568 13.12 19.13 -7.23
C ILE A 568 13.90 18.91 -5.93
N LYS A 569 13.18 18.64 -4.85
CA LYS A 569 13.71 18.32 -3.53
C LYS A 569 14.12 16.85 -3.47
N ILE A 570 15.41 16.60 -3.21
CA ILE A 570 15.93 15.23 -3.13
C ILE A 570 15.97 14.77 -1.68
N ILE A 571 15.33 13.63 -1.41
CA ILE A 571 15.37 12.90 -0.14
C ILE A 571 16.44 11.80 -0.24
N SER A 572 17.32 11.73 0.76
CA SER A 572 18.26 10.62 0.98
C SER A 572 17.73 9.65 2.04
N ASN A 573 17.83 8.33 1.84
CA ASN A 573 17.43 7.35 2.85
C ASN A 573 18.40 7.23 4.04
N CYS A 574 19.41 8.10 4.14
CA CYS A 574 20.31 8.13 5.28
C CYS A 574 19.79 9.03 6.39
N ASP A 575 19.51 8.46 7.56
CA ASP A 575 19.11 9.19 8.76
C ASP A 575 20.14 10.28 9.16
N GLY A 576 19.71 11.54 9.06
CA GLY A 576 20.46 12.74 9.48
C GLY A 576 20.05 13.27 10.86
N SER A 577 19.18 12.59 11.60
CA SER A 577 18.57 13.10 12.84
C SER A 577 19.56 13.36 13.97
N SER A 578 20.62 12.54 14.04
CA SER A 578 21.61 12.53 15.12
C SER A 578 23.01 12.98 14.69
N SER A 579 23.28 13.00 13.38
CA SER A 579 24.57 13.37 12.78
C SER A 579 24.35 13.99 11.39
N PRO A 580 25.14 14.99 10.97
CA PRO A 580 25.05 15.52 9.61
C PRO A 580 25.31 14.45 8.55
N LEU A 581 24.66 14.59 7.39
CA LEU A 581 24.98 13.80 6.21
C LEU A 581 26.37 14.16 5.66
N ASP A 582 27.07 13.18 5.10
CA ASP A 582 28.34 13.32 4.37
C ASP A 582 28.15 13.64 2.87
N HIS A 583 26.90 13.83 2.43
CA HIS A 583 26.48 14.06 1.06
C HIS A 583 25.34 15.11 0.99
N PRO A 584 25.19 15.84 -0.13
CA PRO A 584 24.15 16.85 -0.27
C PRO A 584 22.77 16.21 -0.43
N ALA A 585 21.77 16.72 0.30
CA ALA A 585 20.36 16.41 0.14
C ALA A 585 19.52 17.63 0.54
N ASP A 586 18.28 17.74 0.05
CA ASP A 586 17.31 18.69 0.62
C ASP A 586 16.65 18.10 1.89
N PHE A 587 16.48 16.78 1.90
CA PHE A 587 15.81 16.02 2.95
C PHE A 587 16.55 14.72 3.30
N TYR A 588 16.34 14.23 4.52
CA TYR A 588 16.72 12.89 4.94
C TYR A 588 15.49 12.08 5.39
N ASP A 589 15.52 10.78 5.12
CA ASP A 589 14.48 9.82 5.51
C ASP A 589 14.75 9.30 6.94
N TYR A 590 13.69 9.06 7.70
CA TYR A 590 13.72 8.53 9.05
C TYR A 590 12.58 7.53 9.25
N HIS A 591 12.95 6.26 9.50
CA HIS A 591 12.00 5.17 9.76
C HIS A 591 12.02 4.81 11.25
N VAL A 592 10.87 4.54 11.87
CA VAL A 592 10.80 4.04 13.25
C VAL A 592 9.67 3.03 13.49
N TYR A 593 10.08 1.79 13.70
CA TYR A 593 9.22 0.66 14.07
C TYR A 593 9.65 0.11 15.44
N THR A 594 8.78 0.20 16.46
CA THR A 594 9.13 -0.22 17.83
C THR A 594 7.89 -0.48 18.71
N SER A 595 8.06 -0.71 20.02
CA SER A 595 6.95 -0.85 20.97
C SER A 595 6.34 0.49 21.38
N ALA A 596 5.09 0.51 21.84
CA ALA A 596 4.37 1.75 22.21
C ALA A 596 5.11 2.54 23.28
N GLY A 597 5.61 1.84 24.30
CA GLY A 597 6.40 2.47 25.38
C GLY A 597 7.79 2.98 24.96
N ASN A 598 8.33 2.51 23.84
CA ASN A 598 9.57 3.04 23.26
C ASN A 598 9.29 4.23 22.34
N LEU A 599 8.24 4.16 21.51
CA LEU A 599 7.85 5.26 20.64
C LEU A 599 7.38 6.47 21.45
N PHE A 600 6.63 6.25 22.53
CA PHE A 600 6.26 7.29 23.50
C PHE A 600 7.50 8.05 24.03
N LYS A 601 8.59 7.33 24.36
CA LYS A 601 9.85 7.93 24.84
C LYS A 601 10.60 8.73 23.77
N ARG A 602 10.31 8.51 22.49
CA ARG A 602 10.88 9.25 21.35
C ARG A 602 10.16 10.57 21.04
N ASN A 603 9.25 11.03 21.90
CA ASN A 603 8.61 12.35 21.78
C ASN A 603 9.59 13.55 21.77
N ASN A 604 10.89 13.33 21.98
CA ASN A 604 11.97 14.32 21.90
C ASN A 604 13.08 13.94 20.89
N GLN A 605 12.82 13.00 19.98
CA GLN A 605 13.80 12.48 19.00
C GLN A 605 14.51 13.61 18.22
N PHE A 606 13.77 14.63 17.80
CA PHE A 606 14.26 15.72 16.96
C PHE A 606 14.65 16.99 17.73
N ASP A 607 14.49 17.03 19.06
CA ASP A 607 14.77 18.20 19.90
C ASP A 607 16.22 18.68 19.76
N ARG A 608 17.15 17.77 19.46
CA ARG A 608 18.59 18.03 19.31
C ARG A 608 19.09 17.95 17.87
N THR A 609 18.20 17.71 16.90
CA THR A 609 18.56 17.69 15.47
C THR A 609 19.04 19.07 15.04
N SER A 610 19.99 19.08 14.10
CA SER A 610 20.56 20.34 13.58
C SER A 610 19.50 21.19 12.88
N ARG A 611 19.47 22.48 13.20
CA ARG A 611 18.62 23.47 12.49
C ARG A 611 19.27 23.96 11.20
N THR A 612 20.52 23.56 10.94
CA THR A 612 21.25 23.78 9.71
C THR A 612 21.53 22.44 9.02
N GLY A 613 21.09 22.30 7.77
CA GLY A 613 21.20 21.05 7.00
C GLY A 613 19.87 20.63 6.35
N PRO A 614 19.79 19.39 5.83
CA PRO A 614 18.56 18.82 5.26
C PRO A 614 17.45 18.69 6.31
N LYS A 615 16.20 18.80 5.86
CA LYS A 615 15.01 18.59 6.71
C LYS A 615 14.71 17.10 6.90
N ALA A 616 14.04 16.75 7.98
CA ALA A 616 13.60 15.38 8.22
C ALA A 616 12.29 15.08 7.47
N PHE A 617 12.23 13.90 6.87
CA PHE A 617 11.00 13.21 6.46
C PHE A 617 10.88 11.94 7.31
N VAL A 618 9.90 11.87 8.19
CA VAL A 618 9.55 10.66 8.95
C VAL A 618 8.66 9.78 8.08
N SER A 619 9.23 9.17 7.05
CA SER A 619 8.42 8.57 5.99
C SER A 619 7.70 7.28 6.38
N GLU A 620 8.19 6.62 7.42
CA GLU A 620 7.61 5.41 7.99
C GLU A 620 7.66 5.45 9.52
N TYR A 621 6.49 5.41 10.17
CA TYR A 621 6.40 5.14 11.60
C TYR A 621 5.18 4.28 11.92
N ALA A 622 5.34 3.34 12.86
CA ALA A 622 4.24 2.63 13.52
C ALA A 622 4.74 1.92 14.80
N VAL A 623 3.83 1.59 15.70
CA VAL A 623 4.10 0.61 16.75
C VAL A 623 3.91 -0.80 16.19
N THR A 624 4.99 -1.57 16.11
CA THR A 624 5.01 -2.96 15.59
C THR A 624 5.46 -3.99 16.63
N GLY A 625 5.68 -3.56 17.87
CA GLY A 625 6.02 -4.46 18.97
C GLY A 625 4.92 -5.46 19.32
N SER A 626 5.19 -6.40 20.24
CA SER A 626 4.17 -7.33 20.75
C SER A 626 3.02 -6.63 21.51
N ASP A 627 3.19 -5.35 21.83
CA ASP A 627 2.20 -4.44 22.40
C ASP A 627 1.40 -3.64 21.35
N ALA A 628 1.64 -3.86 20.05
CA ALA A 628 0.88 -3.24 18.97
C ALA A 628 -0.56 -3.74 18.89
N GLY A 629 -0.77 -5.05 19.09
CA GLY A 629 -2.01 -5.71 18.66
C GLY A 629 -2.16 -5.64 17.13
N LYS A 630 -3.39 -5.57 16.60
CA LYS A 630 -3.68 -5.19 15.20
C LYS A 630 -3.87 -3.68 15.01
N GLY A 631 -3.31 -2.87 15.90
CA GLY A 631 -3.54 -1.42 15.98
C GLY A 631 -4.40 -1.09 17.20
N SER A 632 -3.87 -1.33 18.39
CA SER A 632 -4.56 -1.11 19.67
C SER A 632 -4.57 0.35 20.10
N LEU A 633 -5.41 0.69 21.10
CA LEU A 633 -5.34 1.97 21.78
C LEU A 633 -3.91 2.28 22.27
N LEU A 634 -3.23 1.32 22.90
CA LEU A 634 -1.86 1.46 23.40
C LEU A 634 -0.86 1.90 22.31
N ALA A 635 -0.94 1.27 21.12
CA ALA A 635 -0.14 1.66 19.95
C ALA A 635 -0.37 3.13 19.61
N SER A 636 -1.63 3.52 19.43
CA SER A 636 -2.02 4.89 19.06
C SER A 636 -1.56 5.94 20.07
N LEU A 637 -1.53 5.64 21.38
CA LEU A 637 -1.04 6.58 22.40
C LEU A 637 0.48 6.77 22.34
N GLY A 638 1.23 5.72 22.02
CA GLY A 638 2.69 5.80 21.82
C GLY A 638 3.04 6.62 20.58
N GLU A 639 2.28 6.43 19.49
CA GLU A 639 2.39 7.16 18.23
C GLU A 639 2.01 8.63 18.39
N ALA A 640 0.89 8.94 19.07
CA ALA A 640 0.45 10.30 19.33
C ALA A 640 1.51 11.13 20.08
N ALA A 641 2.17 10.53 21.08
CA ALA A 641 3.24 11.20 21.82
C ALA A 641 4.47 11.48 20.94
N PHE A 642 4.81 10.56 20.03
CA PHE A 642 5.86 10.78 19.03
C PHE A 642 5.47 11.87 18.03
N LEU A 643 4.23 11.90 17.55
CA LEU A 643 3.73 12.95 16.65
C LEU A 643 3.67 14.33 17.30
N ILE A 644 3.42 14.43 18.61
CA ILE A 644 3.59 15.70 19.33
C ILE A 644 5.07 16.16 19.30
N GLY A 645 6.01 15.21 19.35
CA GLY A 645 7.45 15.48 19.16
C GLY A 645 7.80 15.95 17.75
N VAL A 646 7.19 15.36 16.73
CA VAL A 646 7.29 15.78 15.32
C VAL A 646 6.72 17.19 15.12
N GLU A 647 5.52 17.46 15.64
CA GLU A 647 4.87 18.76 15.59
C GLU A 647 5.68 19.86 16.30
N ARG A 648 6.24 19.56 17.48
CA ARG A 648 7.13 20.48 18.20
C ARG A 648 8.39 20.84 17.41
N ASN A 649 8.93 19.89 16.66
CA ASN A 649 10.15 20.05 15.86
C ASN A 649 9.85 20.25 14.37
N SER A 650 8.68 20.80 14.05
CA SER A 650 8.27 21.11 12.67
C SER A 650 9.12 22.19 11.99
N ASP A 651 10.01 22.85 12.75
CA ASP A 651 11.09 23.68 12.25
C ASP A 651 12.18 22.88 11.51
N VAL A 652 12.35 21.58 11.83
CA VAL A 652 13.31 20.67 11.19
C VAL A 652 12.69 19.44 10.54
N VAL A 653 11.56 18.94 11.04
CA VAL A 653 10.76 17.89 10.42
C VAL A 653 9.69 18.54 9.54
N SER A 654 9.61 18.22 8.25
CA SER A 654 8.63 18.86 7.37
C SER A 654 7.68 17.89 6.67
N MET A 655 7.83 16.59 6.90
CA MET A 655 7.00 15.53 6.33
C MET A 655 6.97 14.33 7.29
N ALA A 656 5.82 13.65 7.41
CA ALA A 656 5.62 12.45 8.21
C ALA A 656 4.45 11.61 7.67
N SER A 657 4.60 10.28 7.65
CA SER A 657 3.57 9.34 7.18
C SER A 657 3.57 8.02 7.95
N TYR A 658 2.38 7.54 8.31
CA TYR A 658 2.19 6.23 8.97
C TYR A 658 2.34 5.10 7.95
N ALA A 659 2.96 3.99 8.34
CA ALA A 659 3.18 2.84 7.47
C ALA A 659 3.02 1.48 8.19
N PRO A 660 2.39 0.46 7.55
CA PRO A 660 1.61 0.53 6.31
C PRO A 660 0.22 1.16 6.52
N LEU A 661 -0.34 1.73 5.46
CA LEU A 661 -1.65 2.42 5.53
C LEU A 661 -2.85 1.46 5.49
N PHE A 662 -2.72 0.34 4.77
CA PHE A 662 -3.84 -0.48 4.30
C PHE A 662 -3.63 -1.97 4.56
N VAL A 663 -4.71 -2.70 4.86
CA VAL A 663 -4.71 -4.17 4.94
C VAL A 663 -6.04 -4.82 4.58
N ASN A 664 -6.03 -5.70 3.59
CA ASN A 664 -7.09 -6.68 3.39
C ASN A 664 -6.94 -7.80 4.43
N THR A 665 -7.96 -8.00 5.27
CA THR A 665 -7.89 -8.97 6.38
C THR A 665 -7.76 -10.42 5.95
N ASN A 666 -8.09 -10.75 4.70
CA ASN A 666 -7.99 -12.10 4.16
C ASN A 666 -6.55 -12.53 3.85
N ASP A 667 -5.63 -11.58 3.62
CA ASP A 667 -4.21 -11.88 3.38
C ASP A 667 -3.27 -10.80 3.93
N ARG A 668 -3.16 -10.79 5.25
CA ARG A 668 -2.27 -9.92 6.01
C ARG A 668 -0.81 -10.39 5.90
N ARG A 669 0.05 -9.55 5.32
CA ARG A 669 1.51 -9.76 5.23
C ARG A 669 2.30 -9.01 6.30
N TRP A 670 1.80 -7.86 6.76
CA TRP A 670 2.36 -7.05 7.85
C TRP A 670 1.31 -6.65 8.89
N ASN A 671 1.76 -6.12 10.03
CA ASN A 671 0.89 -5.72 11.14
C ASN A 671 1.60 -4.73 12.09
N PRO A 672 0.92 -3.71 12.61
CA PRO A 672 -0.47 -3.29 12.35
C PRO A 672 -0.56 -2.32 11.18
N ASP A 673 -1.78 -1.83 10.89
CA ASP A 673 -2.06 -0.89 9.79
C ASP A 673 -3.15 0.10 10.21
N ALA A 674 -3.27 1.22 9.49
CA ALA A 674 -4.26 2.25 9.84
C ALA A 674 -5.68 1.90 9.36
N ILE A 675 -5.84 1.45 8.11
CA ILE A 675 -7.14 1.17 7.48
C ILE A 675 -7.26 -0.33 7.19
N VAL A 676 -8.24 -0.97 7.82
CA VAL A 676 -8.49 -2.42 7.73
C VAL A 676 -9.76 -2.65 6.92
N PHE A 677 -9.73 -3.57 5.95
CA PHE A 677 -10.87 -3.83 5.07
C PHE A 677 -10.98 -5.30 4.59
N ASP A 678 -12.08 -5.60 3.91
CA ASP A 678 -12.29 -6.79 3.08
C ASP A 678 -12.98 -6.39 1.74
N SER A 679 -13.69 -7.32 1.10
CA SER A 679 -14.41 -7.08 -0.16
C SER A 679 -15.50 -6.00 -0.05
N TRP A 680 -16.10 -5.75 1.12
CA TRP A 680 -17.29 -4.89 1.26
C TRP A 680 -17.31 -3.95 2.48
N GLN A 681 -16.48 -4.19 3.50
CA GLN A 681 -16.44 -3.40 4.73
C GLN A 681 -15.02 -2.96 5.09
N GLN A 682 -14.95 -1.89 5.86
CA GLN A 682 -13.71 -1.23 6.26
C GLN A 682 -13.88 -0.52 7.60
N TYR A 683 -12.78 -0.37 8.35
CA TYR A 683 -12.72 0.44 9.56
C TYR A 683 -11.32 1.03 9.77
N GLY A 684 -11.27 2.16 10.49
CA GLY A 684 -10.01 2.75 10.94
C GLY A 684 -9.61 2.18 12.29
N THR A 685 -8.34 1.82 12.47
CA THR A 685 -7.80 1.46 13.79
C THR A 685 -7.69 2.69 14.69
N PRO A 686 -7.53 2.54 16.02
CA PRO A 686 -7.01 3.57 16.91
C PRO A 686 -5.90 4.45 16.30
N SER A 687 -4.95 3.89 15.54
CA SER A 687 -3.87 4.64 14.87
C SER A 687 -4.35 5.51 13.69
N TYR A 688 -5.40 5.11 12.97
CA TYR A 688 -6.09 5.98 12.01
C TYR A 688 -6.80 7.15 12.71
N TRP A 689 -7.55 6.84 13.78
CA TRP A 689 -8.28 7.85 14.55
C TRP A 689 -7.38 8.79 15.33
N MET A 690 -6.16 8.37 15.66
CA MET A 690 -5.11 9.21 16.23
C MET A 690 -4.59 10.21 15.20
N GLN A 691 -4.30 9.79 13.96
CA GLN A 691 -3.87 10.71 12.88
C GLN A 691 -4.92 11.82 12.63
N TYR A 692 -6.20 11.52 12.84
CA TYR A 692 -7.31 12.47 12.79
C TYR A 692 -7.15 13.69 13.73
N PHE A 693 -6.39 13.59 14.84
CA PHE A 693 -6.11 14.73 15.72
C PHE A 693 -5.08 15.71 15.12
N PHE A 694 -4.25 15.23 14.18
CA PHE A 694 -3.10 15.94 13.60
C PHE A 694 -3.35 16.43 12.16
N ARG A 695 -4.45 16.04 11.51
CA ARG A 695 -4.79 16.46 10.13
C ARG A 695 -4.94 17.98 9.94
N GLU A 696 -5.17 18.72 11.02
CA GLU A 696 -5.21 20.19 11.07
C GLU A 696 -3.86 20.86 11.39
N SER A 697 -2.81 20.08 11.66
CA SER A 697 -1.50 20.63 12.03
C SER A 697 -0.69 21.13 10.82
N SER A 698 -0.85 20.53 9.65
CA SER A 698 -0.20 21.00 8.41
C SER A 698 -0.67 22.41 8.05
N GLY A 699 0.27 23.37 7.97
CA GLY A 699 -0.04 24.78 7.71
C GLY A 699 -0.46 25.61 8.95
N ALA A 700 -0.57 25.00 10.13
CA ALA A 700 -0.93 25.70 11.36
C ALA A 700 0.27 26.44 11.98
N THR A 701 0.01 27.33 12.94
CA THR A 701 1.04 27.96 13.78
C THR A 701 1.26 27.12 15.05
N PHE A 702 2.48 26.67 15.32
CA PHE A 702 2.85 25.96 16.54
C PHE A 702 3.18 26.92 17.70
N HIS A 703 2.66 26.63 18.90
CA HIS A 703 2.92 27.40 20.12
C HIS A 703 3.73 26.59 21.14
N PRO A 704 4.93 27.08 21.56
CA PRO A 704 5.75 26.41 22.57
C PRO A 704 4.96 26.03 23.83
N SER A 705 4.97 24.73 24.10
CA SER A 705 4.15 24.09 25.12
C SER A 705 5.04 23.35 26.12
N LYS A 706 4.91 23.67 27.41
CA LYS A 706 5.71 23.08 28.50
C LYS A 706 4.82 22.46 29.57
N VAL A 707 4.87 21.14 29.69
CA VAL A 707 4.24 20.40 30.79
C VAL A 707 5.21 20.38 31.99
N GLN A 708 4.72 20.81 33.16
CA GLN A 708 5.39 20.73 34.45
C GLN A 708 4.62 19.72 35.30
N THR A 709 5.26 18.60 35.63
CA THR A 709 4.62 17.46 36.29
C THR A 709 5.68 16.57 36.94
N ASN A 710 5.28 15.80 37.94
CA ASN A 710 6.12 14.75 38.53
C ASN A 710 5.97 13.39 37.78
N SER A 711 5.07 13.28 36.81
CA SER A 711 4.89 12.09 35.97
C SER A 711 5.53 12.26 34.60
N SER A 712 6.33 11.29 34.15
CA SER A 712 6.84 11.22 32.78
C SER A 712 5.82 10.74 31.74
N SER A 713 4.55 10.52 32.12
CA SER A 713 3.50 9.97 31.26
C SER A 713 2.71 10.97 30.43
N LEU A 714 3.01 12.28 30.53
CA LEU A 714 2.28 13.35 29.87
C LEU A 714 3.11 14.03 28.78
N VAL A 715 2.51 14.18 27.60
CA VAL A 715 3.09 14.91 26.47
C VAL A 715 2.00 15.80 25.88
N ALA A 716 2.31 17.06 25.53
CA ALA A 716 1.33 18.00 25.01
C ALA A 716 1.91 18.97 23.97
N SER A 717 1.06 19.44 23.06
CA SER A 717 1.33 20.54 22.12
C SER A 717 0.11 21.45 21.98
N ALA A 718 0.33 22.65 21.43
CA ALA A 718 -0.72 23.58 21.05
C ALA A 718 -0.44 24.18 19.68
N ILE A 719 -1.49 24.34 18.88
CA ILE A 719 -1.45 24.96 17.55
C ILE A 719 -2.59 25.96 17.40
N THR A 720 -2.40 27.02 16.61
CA THR A 720 -3.49 27.82 16.06
C THR A 720 -3.64 27.54 14.57
N TRP A 721 -4.87 27.26 14.16
CA TRP A 721 -5.23 27.02 12.76
C TRP A 721 -6.56 27.73 12.45
N GLN A 722 -6.84 27.94 11.16
CA GLN A 722 -8.13 28.44 10.69
C GLN A 722 -8.92 27.28 10.08
N ASP A 723 -10.15 27.06 10.53
CA ASP A 723 -11.03 26.09 9.90
C ASP A 723 -11.60 26.68 8.60
N PRO A 724 -11.33 26.08 7.42
CA PRO A 724 -11.90 26.58 6.16
C PRO A 724 -13.41 26.36 6.05
N ALA A 725 -14.02 25.52 6.90
CA ALA A 725 -15.46 25.22 6.83
C ALA A 725 -16.34 26.37 7.35
N ASP A 726 -15.89 27.10 8.36
CA ASP A 726 -16.59 28.25 8.97
C ASP A 726 -15.75 29.55 8.99
N ASN A 727 -14.50 29.48 8.53
CA ASN A 727 -13.52 30.56 8.48
C ASN A 727 -13.09 31.06 9.90
N GLN A 728 -13.30 30.24 10.93
CA GLN A 728 -13.01 30.54 12.34
C GLN A 728 -11.60 30.09 12.73
N ASN A 729 -10.89 30.93 13.51
CA ASN A 729 -9.60 30.56 14.10
C ASN A 729 -9.80 29.77 15.40
N TYR A 730 -8.99 28.72 15.60
CA TYR A 730 -9.02 27.87 16.79
C TYR A 730 -7.62 27.73 17.38
N LEU A 731 -7.53 27.77 18.70
CA LEU A 731 -6.39 27.24 19.45
C LEU A 731 -6.70 25.78 19.83
N ARG A 732 -6.05 24.82 19.19
CA ARG A 732 -6.14 23.38 19.51
C ARG A 732 -4.99 22.98 20.43
N ILE A 733 -5.32 22.45 21.61
CA ILE A 733 -4.36 21.88 22.56
C ILE A 733 -4.51 20.36 22.51
N LYS A 734 -3.43 19.63 22.28
CA LYS A 734 -3.41 18.16 22.25
C LYS A 734 -2.62 17.64 23.45
N VAL A 735 -3.16 16.64 24.17
CA VAL A 735 -2.53 16.04 25.36
C VAL A 735 -2.64 14.53 25.30
N VAL A 736 -1.52 13.84 25.40
CA VAL A 736 -1.45 12.39 25.65
C VAL A 736 -1.18 12.14 27.13
N ASN A 737 -2.01 11.33 27.76
CA ASN A 737 -1.72 10.69 29.04
C ASN A 737 -1.51 9.19 28.83
N PHE A 738 -0.25 8.77 28.86
CA PHE A 738 0.16 7.36 28.77
C PHE A 738 0.09 6.65 30.15
N GLY A 739 -0.27 7.39 31.21
CA GLY A 739 -0.34 6.92 32.59
C GLY A 739 -1.67 6.22 32.91
N LYS A 740 -1.65 5.38 33.95
CA LYS A 740 -2.82 4.61 34.42
C LYS A 740 -3.78 5.42 35.29
N ASP A 741 -3.37 6.60 35.72
CA ASP A 741 -4.11 7.45 36.64
C ASP A 741 -4.62 8.71 35.90
N SER A 742 -5.75 9.26 36.36
CA SER A 742 -6.23 10.55 35.86
C SER A 742 -5.32 11.69 36.32
N VAL A 743 -5.23 12.75 35.51
CA VAL A 743 -4.39 13.91 35.80
C VAL A 743 -5.25 15.17 35.85
N SER A 744 -5.18 15.89 36.96
CA SER A 744 -5.70 17.26 37.07
C SER A 744 -4.70 18.22 36.42
N LEU A 745 -4.97 18.61 35.17
CA LEU A 745 -4.10 19.48 34.38
C LEU A 745 -4.60 20.92 34.45
N LYS A 746 -3.76 21.80 34.99
CA LYS A 746 -3.93 23.25 34.86
C LYS A 746 -3.36 23.69 33.53
N ILE A 747 -4.13 24.42 32.73
CA ILE A 747 -3.71 25.00 31.45
C ILE A 747 -3.59 26.52 31.64
N SER A 748 -2.44 27.08 31.23
CA SER A 748 -2.12 28.51 31.28
C SER A 748 -1.58 28.94 29.91
N ILE A 749 -2.30 29.82 29.23
CA ILE A 749 -1.98 30.34 27.90
C ILE A 749 -1.58 31.81 28.05
N ASN A 750 -0.36 32.13 27.64
CA ASN A 750 0.23 33.47 27.72
C ASN A 750 0.45 34.02 26.31
N GLY A 751 0.46 35.35 26.14
CA GLY A 751 0.80 36.01 24.88
C GLY A 751 -0.26 35.93 23.76
N LEU A 752 -1.37 35.20 23.96
CA LEU A 752 -2.45 35.09 22.98
C LEU A 752 -3.16 36.44 22.78
N GLU A 753 -3.15 36.97 21.56
CA GLU A 753 -3.72 38.29 21.24
C GLU A 753 -5.25 38.29 21.11
N SER A 754 -5.84 37.16 20.72
CA SER A 754 -7.29 36.98 20.56
C SER A 754 -7.92 36.45 21.85
N ALA A 755 -9.13 36.91 22.18
CA ALA A 755 -9.88 36.33 23.29
C ALA A 755 -10.34 34.90 22.94
N ILE A 756 -10.46 34.03 23.94
CA ILE A 756 -11.04 32.69 23.79
C ILE A 756 -12.53 32.78 24.09
N ASN A 757 -13.37 32.19 23.23
CA ASN A 757 -14.80 32.05 23.49
C ASN A 757 -15.02 31.14 24.71
N SER A 758 -16.00 31.46 25.57
CA SER A 758 -16.25 30.74 26.83
C SER A 758 -16.69 29.28 26.68
N PHE A 759 -16.89 28.82 25.44
CA PHE A 759 -17.22 27.46 25.07
C PHE A 759 -16.24 26.99 23.99
N GLY A 760 -15.63 25.83 24.21
CA GLY A 760 -14.91 25.07 23.20
C GLY A 760 -15.44 23.64 23.10
N SER A 761 -14.66 22.73 22.52
CA SER A 761 -14.94 21.30 22.52
C SER A 761 -13.76 20.47 23.04
N THR A 762 -14.07 19.42 23.79
CA THR A 762 -13.13 18.38 24.19
C THR A 762 -13.39 17.14 23.35
N THR A 763 -12.38 16.63 22.65
CA THR A 763 -12.45 15.36 21.92
C THR A 763 -11.45 14.38 22.52
N ILE A 764 -11.89 13.15 22.81
CA ILE A 764 -11.07 12.14 23.48
C ILE A 764 -11.07 10.81 22.72
N LEU A 765 -9.89 10.21 22.58
CA LEU A 765 -9.66 8.84 22.14
C LEU A 765 -9.13 8.03 23.34
N THR A 766 -9.93 7.09 23.82
CA THR A 766 -9.61 6.22 24.97
C THR A 766 -10.53 4.98 24.96
N SER A 767 -10.31 4.03 25.87
CA SER A 767 -11.15 2.85 26.12
C SER A 767 -10.87 2.29 27.52
N ASP A 768 -11.75 1.43 28.02
CA ASP A 768 -11.58 0.76 29.33
C ASP A 768 -10.38 -0.21 29.36
N ASN A 769 -9.84 -0.61 28.20
CA ASN A 769 -8.67 -1.47 28.08
C ASN A 769 -7.69 -0.96 27.00
N LEU A 770 -6.41 -0.86 27.37
CA LEU A 770 -5.30 -0.49 26.48
C LEU A 770 -5.19 -1.33 25.21
N MET A 771 -5.52 -2.61 25.29
CA MET A 771 -5.41 -3.54 24.16
C MET A 771 -6.70 -3.60 23.33
N ASP A 772 -7.62 -2.66 23.51
CA ASP A 772 -8.81 -2.58 22.67
C ASP A 772 -8.47 -2.11 21.26
N GLU A 773 -9.10 -2.79 20.30
CA GLU A 773 -8.96 -2.60 18.86
C GLU A 773 -10.35 -2.47 18.23
N ASN A 774 -10.42 -1.80 17.08
CA ASN A 774 -11.60 -1.85 16.22
C ASN A 774 -11.61 -3.16 15.42
N SER A 775 -12.80 -3.62 15.05
CA SER A 775 -13.02 -4.85 14.26
C SER A 775 -14.28 -4.72 13.42
N PHE A 776 -14.51 -5.57 12.41
CA PHE A 776 -15.77 -5.55 11.64
C PHE A 776 -17.04 -5.70 12.50
N ALA A 777 -16.97 -6.43 13.62
CA ALA A 777 -18.09 -6.57 14.54
C ALA A 777 -18.32 -5.33 15.42
N LEU A 778 -17.26 -4.55 15.69
CA LEU A 778 -17.27 -3.32 16.50
C LEU A 778 -16.32 -2.30 15.85
N PRO A 779 -16.69 -1.69 14.70
CA PRO A 779 -15.77 -0.87 13.91
C PRO A 779 -15.46 0.47 14.57
N ASN A 780 -16.33 0.89 15.51
CA ASN A 780 -16.23 2.14 16.25
C ASN A 780 -16.03 1.90 17.76
N LYS A 781 -15.34 0.82 18.16
CA LYS A 781 -15.09 0.51 19.59
C LYS A 781 -14.21 1.56 20.27
N VAL A 782 -13.16 1.99 19.58
CA VAL A 782 -12.17 2.97 20.01
C VAL A 782 -12.08 4.05 18.92
N VAL A 783 -12.82 5.14 19.13
CA VAL A 783 -12.95 6.27 18.20
C VAL A 783 -12.95 7.60 18.97
N PRO A 784 -12.70 8.75 18.31
CA PRO A 784 -12.72 10.03 18.99
C PRO A 784 -14.15 10.42 19.37
N VAL A 785 -14.41 10.70 20.64
CA VAL A 785 -15.70 11.15 21.16
C VAL A 785 -15.61 12.62 21.54
N SER A 786 -16.48 13.46 20.96
CA SER A 786 -16.50 14.91 21.20
C SER A 786 -17.58 15.33 22.20
N SER A 787 -17.28 16.37 22.98
CA SER A 787 -18.12 16.94 24.02
C SER A 787 -17.89 18.45 24.16
N VAL A 788 -18.82 19.18 24.78
CA VAL A 788 -18.66 20.62 25.03
C VAL A 788 -17.69 20.85 26.18
N LEU A 789 -16.74 21.77 26.00
CA LEU A 789 -15.89 22.31 27.05
C LEU A 789 -16.47 23.65 27.56
N PRO A 790 -17.14 23.67 28.74
CA PRO A 790 -17.58 24.92 29.35
C PRO A 790 -16.41 25.65 30.03
N ASN A 791 -16.52 26.97 30.17
CA ASN A 791 -15.54 27.83 30.83
C ASN A 791 -14.14 27.76 30.19
N ALA A 792 -14.09 27.60 28.86
CA ALA A 792 -12.87 27.74 28.10
C ALA A 792 -12.27 29.15 28.27
N GLY A 793 -10.95 29.25 28.39
CA GLY A 793 -10.26 30.51 28.64
C GLY A 793 -8.74 30.37 28.68
N THR A 794 -8.03 31.49 28.89
CA THR A 794 -6.56 31.52 28.98
C THR A 794 -6.00 30.85 30.23
N ALA A 795 -6.82 30.65 31.25
CA ALA A 795 -6.51 29.81 32.40
C ALA A 795 -7.71 28.89 32.68
N MET A 796 -7.50 27.57 32.63
CA MET A 796 -8.55 26.58 32.89
C MET A 796 -7.98 25.31 33.53
N ASP A 797 -8.77 24.69 34.40
CA ASP A 797 -8.44 23.39 35.01
C ASP A 797 -9.27 22.29 34.32
N VAL A 798 -8.60 21.25 33.82
CA VAL A 798 -9.23 20.10 33.14
C VAL A 798 -8.74 18.78 33.74
N VAL A 799 -9.53 17.72 33.60
CA VAL A 799 -9.10 16.36 33.97
C VAL A 799 -8.79 15.58 32.71
N ILE A 800 -7.55 15.10 32.58
CA ILE A 800 -7.13 14.21 31.52
C ILE A 800 -7.34 12.78 32.00
N ALA A 801 -8.13 12.01 31.27
CA ALA A 801 -8.37 10.60 31.57
C ALA A 801 -7.05 9.80 31.55
N PRO A 802 -6.95 8.70 32.31
CA PRO A 802 -5.87 7.74 32.10
C PRO A 802 -5.89 7.24 30.65
N GLN A 803 -4.71 6.90 30.12
CA GLN A 803 -4.59 6.14 28.87
C GLN A 803 -5.42 6.72 27.72
N SER A 804 -5.18 8.01 27.45
CA SER A 804 -5.99 8.79 26.51
C SER A 804 -5.17 9.77 25.66
N LEU A 805 -5.67 10.04 24.46
CA LEU A 805 -5.33 11.22 23.67
C LEU A 805 -6.54 12.14 23.72
N THR A 806 -6.35 13.37 24.21
CA THR A 806 -7.40 14.38 24.34
C THR A 806 -7.00 15.64 23.58
N SER A 807 -7.93 16.24 22.82
CA SER A 807 -7.80 17.61 22.32
C SER A 807 -8.83 18.54 22.94
N PHE A 808 -8.43 19.80 23.10
CA PHE A 808 -9.29 20.92 23.45
C PHE A 808 -9.23 21.94 22.32
N ASP A 809 -10.35 22.15 21.64
CA ASP A 809 -10.47 23.09 20.52
C ASP A 809 -11.18 24.34 21.01
N LEU A 810 -10.44 25.45 21.08
CA LEU A 810 -10.86 26.71 21.68
C LEU A 810 -11.08 27.75 20.57
N PRO A 811 -12.34 28.11 20.23
CA PRO A 811 -12.61 29.12 19.22
C PRO A 811 -12.08 30.48 19.70
N LEU A 812 -11.34 31.16 18.84
CA LEU A 812 -10.77 32.48 19.11
C LEU A 812 -11.71 33.56 18.61
N ALA A 813 -12.16 34.47 19.49
CA ALA A 813 -12.98 35.60 19.08
C ALA A 813 -12.31 36.35 17.92
N ALA A 814 -13.07 36.68 16.88
CA ALA A 814 -12.59 37.48 15.77
C ALA A 814 -11.92 38.74 16.31
N ALA A 815 -10.71 39.07 15.82
CA ALA A 815 -9.95 40.20 16.30
C ALA A 815 -10.78 41.48 16.15
N GLU A 816 -11.28 42.02 17.27
CA GLU A 816 -11.87 43.35 17.28
C GLU A 816 -10.79 44.30 16.78
N PHE A 817 -11.06 44.99 15.68
CA PHE A 817 -10.24 46.11 15.23
C PHE A 817 -10.21 47.13 16.36
N ARG A 818 -9.16 47.09 17.18
CA ARG A 818 -8.80 48.17 18.09
C ARG A 818 -8.39 49.36 17.23
N SER A 819 -9.39 50.12 16.78
CA SER A 819 -9.19 51.46 16.25
C SER A 819 -8.47 52.24 17.35
N ALA A 820 -7.19 52.53 17.13
CA ALA A 820 -6.46 53.44 17.99
C ALA A 820 -7.13 54.81 17.91
N ILE A 821 -7.67 55.26 19.05
CA ILE A 821 -8.20 56.61 19.30
C ILE A 821 -7.27 57.25 20.33
#